data_AF-A0AAV9ZE81-F1
#
_entry.id   AF-A0AAV9ZE81-F1
#
_cell.length_a   1.000
_cell.length_b   1.000
_cell.length_c   1.000
_cell.angle_alpha   90.00
_cell.angle_beta   90.00
_cell.angle_gamma   90.00
#
_symmetry.space_group_name_H-M   'P 1'
#
loop_
_entity.id
_entity.type
_entity.pdbx_description
1 polymer ?
#
loop_
_entity_poly.entity_id
_entity_poly.type
_entity_poly.pdbx_seq_one_letter_code
_entity_poly.pdbx_strand_id
1 'polypeptide(L)'
;MADPSGAPPQPGPNDVSTAILRPKKSPNRLLVDEAATDDNSVATLNPATMEVLGLFRGDTVIIRGKKRRDTVLICLSSDDVEEGRVQLNKVARNNLRVKLGDLVGVHPCLDIKYGKRVHILPFDDSVEGLSGNIFDVYLKPYFLEAYRPVRKGDTFLVRGGMRTVEFKVMETDPAEFCIVAQDTVIHTEGDPVKREDEESNLNDVGYDDIGGCRKQMAQIRELVELPLRHPQLFKSIGIKPPRGILMFGPPGTGKTLMARAVANETGAFFFLINGPEIMSKMAGESESNLRKAFEEAEKNSPAIIFIDEIDSIAPKREKTNGEVERRVVSQLLTLMDGLKARSNVVVMAATNRPNSIDPALRRFGRFDREVDIGIPDPTGRLEILRIHTKNMKLAEDVDLEQIAADTHGYVGSDVASLCSEAAMQQIREKMDLIDLDEDTIDAEVLDSLGVTMDNFRFALGTSNPSALRETVVEVPTVKWDDVGGLEKVKQELQETVQYPVEHPEKFLKYGMSPSKGVLFYGPPGTGKTMLAKAIANECNANFISIKGPELLTMWFGESEANVRDVFDKARAAAPCVMFFDELDSIAKARGGSSGDGGGAGDRVLNQILTEMDGMNAKKNVFIIGATNRPDQIDSALLRPGRLDQLIYIPLPDEPSRLSILKACLKKSPVSQSVDLNFLAKSTHGFSGADLTEICQRAAKLAIRESIDADIRRTREKREKDEAAGEDEKMVEDDNEEEEEDPVPEITREHFEEAMKFARRSVSDQDIRRYEMFSQNLAQSRGFGNNFKFPEGEGGRLSNASRTLSANSLRDRLSKLTTTPLVPVATALQANIDFVPARIPRKRRFQMLAVALWSVGIIVATVAFLLLCSYPPLWPFLAMYQIWALWIDRSPEHGGRTSPWFRSIKFWTYFADYYPASFLKEADLPADRPYLFGYHPHGIIGMGAVATFATEATGFSKAFPGIKPHLLTLTSNFKIPFYRDVILAMGICSVSKKSCSNILKRGRGSAITIVVGGAAESLNAQPGTADLTLRKRLGFIKLAIRHGADLVPVFSFGENDIYEQMPNERGTTVFKVQEKFKSVFGFTLPLFHGRGLLNYNLGLMPYRRQIVAVIGRPIHVTQTENPSLEEVMRIQKLYIEELERIWNTYKDVFAKARRRELSIIA
;
A
#
# COMPACT_ATOMS: atom_id res chain seq x y z
N MET A 1 -18.93 14.98 52.16
CA MET A 1 -17.81 14.05 51.86
C MET A 1 -17.96 13.67 50.42
N ALA A 2 -17.01 14.03 49.58
CA ALA A 2 -17.07 13.89 48.13
C ALA A 2 -16.32 12.62 47.68
N ASP A 3 -16.89 11.91 46.72
CA ASP A 3 -16.31 10.74 46.06
C ASP A 3 -14.99 11.12 45.34
N PRO A 4 -13.87 10.41 45.60
CA PRO A 4 -12.55 10.72 45.03
C PRO A 4 -12.38 10.34 43.54
N SER A 5 -13.41 9.82 42.87
CA SER A 5 -13.34 9.35 41.48
C SER A 5 -13.31 10.46 40.40
N GLY A 6 -13.58 11.72 40.75
CA GLY A 6 -13.63 12.82 39.77
C GLY A 6 -14.75 12.68 38.73
N ALA A 7 -15.66 11.71 38.90
CA ALA A 7 -16.89 11.62 38.13
C ALA A 7 -17.83 12.76 38.56
N PRO A 8 -18.54 13.42 37.62
CA PRO A 8 -19.57 14.37 37.99
C PRO A 8 -20.62 13.66 38.87
N PRO A 9 -21.20 14.35 39.87
CA PRO A 9 -22.22 13.78 40.74
C PRO A 9 -23.37 13.25 39.86
N GLN A 10 -23.82 12.02 40.12
CA GLN A 10 -24.98 11.48 39.40
C GLN A 10 -26.18 12.42 39.58
N PRO A 11 -26.87 12.79 38.50
CA PRO A 11 -27.95 13.76 38.53
C PRO A 11 -29.09 13.26 39.43
N GLY A 12 -29.46 14.04 40.44
CA GLY A 12 -30.58 13.71 41.33
C GLY A 12 -31.93 13.73 40.58
N PRO A 13 -33.02 13.19 41.16
CA PRO A 13 -34.33 13.09 40.53
C PRO A 13 -34.98 14.44 40.16
N ASN A 14 -34.37 15.58 40.51
CA ASN A 14 -34.77 16.94 40.12
C ASN A 14 -33.74 17.67 39.24
N ASP A 15 -32.77 16.95 38.67
CA ASP A 15 -31.81 17.56 37.74
C ASP A 15 -32.48 17.92 36.41
N VAL A 16 -32.36 19.19 36.05
CA VAL A 16 -32.92 19.80 34.84
C VAL A 16 -32.13 19.45 33.57
N SER A 17 -30.88 18.99 33.68
CA SER A 17 -30.06 18.56 32.55
C SER A 17 -30.54 17.25 31.90
N THR A 18 -31.29 16.42 32.65
CA THR A 18 -31.93 15.18 32.18
C THR A 18 -33.44 15.33 31.95
N ALA A 19 -33.98 16.55 32.09
CA ALA A 19 -35.41 16.79 31.93
C ALA A 19 -35.94 16.46 30.52
N ILE A 20 -35.06 16.49 29.50
CA ILE A 20 -35.38 16.12 28.12
C ILE A 20 -35.72 14.62 27.96
N LEU A 21 -35.26 13.79 28.91
CA LEU A 21 -35.52 12.34 28.97
C LEU A 21 -36.80 12.00 29.74
N ARG A 22 -37.59 12.99 30.20
CA ARG A 22 -38.82 12.75 30.97
C ARG A 22 -40.05 12.84 30.04
N PRO A 23 -40.50 11.74 29.40
CA PRO A 23 -41.67 11.77 28.55
C PRO A 23 -42.95 12.01 29.38
N LYS A 24 -43.90 12.78 28.83
CA LYS A 24 -45.30 12.77 29.29
C LYS A 24 -45.90 11.41 28.93
N LYS A 25 -46.01 10.51 29.92
CA LYS A 25 -46.34 9.09 29.71
C LYS A 25 -47.85 8.88 29.52
N SER A 26 -48.24 8.53 28.29
CA SER A 26 -49.21 7.44 28.11
C SER A 26 -48.39 6.15 28.04
N PRO A 27 -48.71 5.09 28.81
CA PRO A 27 -47.85 3.89 28.94
C PRO A 27 -47.59 3.17 27.61
N ASN A 28 -48.49 3.34 26.64
CA ASN A 28 -48.43 2.75 25.31
C ASN A 28 -47.67 3.57 24.26
N ARG A 29 -47.13 4.75 24.59
CA ARG A 29 -46.32 5.55 23.65
C ARG A 29 -44.85 5.38 23.97
N LEU A 30 -44.15 4.69 23.09
CA LEU A 30 -42.76 4.34 23.24
C LEU A 30 -41.91 5.03 22.17
N LEU A 31 -40.67 5.32 22.53
CA LEU A 31 -39.70 5.97 21.66
C LEU A 31 -38.95 4.90 20.86
N VAL A 32 -38.89 5.04 19.54
CA VAL A 32 -38.26 4.08 18.64
C VAL A 32 -36.75 4.14 18.80
N ASP A 33 -36.15 2.99 19.08
CA ASP A 33 -34.72 2.77 19.20
C ASP A 33 -34.23 1.69 18.23
N GLU A 34 -32.92 1.60 18.09
CA GLU A 34 -32.25 0.67 17.18
C GLU A 34 -32.29 -0.77 17.74
N ALA A 35 -32.66 -1.74 16.91
CA ALA A 35 -32.66 -3.15 17.30
C ALA A 35 -31.27 -3.77 17.22
N ALA A 36 -30.89 -4.51 18.27
CA ALA A 36 -29.64 -5.29 18.28
C ALA A 36 -29.73 -6.54 17.38
N THR A 37 -30.93 -7.10 17.24
CA THR A 37 -31.22 -8.27 16.41
C THR A 37 -31.82 -7.86 15.07
N ASP A 38 -31.34 -8.45 13.99
CA ASP A 38 -31.74 -8.13 12.61
C ASP A 38 -32.99 -8.89 12.14
N ASP A 39 -33.86 -9.30 13.06
CA ASP A 39 -35.11 -9.99 12.73
C ASP A 39 -36.20 -8.97 12.30
N ASN A 40 -36.87 -9.23 11.18
CA ASN A 40 -37.87 -8.32 10.61
C ASN A 40 -39.18 -8.27 11.41
N SER A 41 -39.49 -9.33 12.16
CA SER A 41 -40.80 -9.58 12.78
C SER A 41 -40.80 -9.35 14.29
N VAL A 42 -39.73 -8.80 14.86
CA VAL A 42 -39.54 -8.68 16.30
C VAL A 42 -39.53 -7.22 16.75
N ALA A 43 -40.19 -6.96 17.87
CA ALA A 43 -40.07 -5.75 18.66
C ALA A 43 -39.55 -6.08 20.06
N THR A 44 -38.45 -5.46 20.47
CA THR A 44 -37.85 -5.73 21.79
C THR A 44 -38.21 -4.61 22.77
N LEU A 45 -38.70 -4.99 23.94
CA LEU A 45 -39.14 -4.11 25.02
C LEU A 45 -38.42 -4.45 26.33
N ASN A 46 -38.33 -3.46 27.22
CA ASN A 46 -37.92 -3.69 28.60
C ASN A 46 -38.97 -4.54 29.35
N PRO A 47 -38.59 -5.53 30.18
CA PRO A 47 -39.51 -6.34 30.97
C PRO A 47 -40.52 -5.52 31.80
N ALA A 48 -40.08 -4.43 32.42
CA ALA A 48 -40.96 -3.55 33.20
C ALA A 48 -41.98 -2.82 32.32
N THR A 49 -41.60 -2.48 31.08
CA THR A 49 -42.53 -1.89 30.09
C THR A 49 -43.55 -2.93 29.60
N MET A 50 -43.13 -4.19 29.42
CA MET A 50 -44.04 -5.29 29.07
C MET A 50 -45.05 -5.57 30.18
N GLU A 51 -44.63 -5.56 31.43
CA GLU A 51 -45.52 -5.74 32.59
C GLU A 51 -46.59 -4.64 32.66
N VAL A 52 -46.20 -3.38 32.45
CA VAL A 52 -47.13 -2.23 32.40
C VAL A 52 -48.14 -2.35 31.25
N LEU A 53 -47.74 -2.94 30.13
CA LEU A 53 -48.60 -3.15 28.95
C LEU A 53 -49.39 -4.46 29.01
N GLY A 54 -49.14 -5.33 30.01
CA GLY A 54 -49.76 -6.64 30.13
C GLY A 54 -49.35 -7.62 29.01
N LEU A 55 -48.09 -7.55 28.56
CA LEU A 55 -47.53 -8.37 27.48
C LEU A 55 -46.60 -9.44 28.04
N PHE A 56 -46.62 -10.64 27.46
CA PHE A 56 -45.68 -11.73 27.72
C PHE A 56 -44.69 -11.90 26.56
N ARG A 57 -43.55 -12.55 26.84
CA ARG A 57 -42.56 -12.87 25.81
C ARG A 57 -43.18 -13.82 24.77
N GLY A 58 -43.14 -13.42 23.51
CA GLY A 58 -43.74 -14.14 22.40
C GLY A 58 -45.15 -13.67 22.01
N ASP A 59 -45.76 -12.76 22.79
CA ASP A 59 -47.05 -12.18 22.43
C ASP A 59 -46.95 -11.36 21.14
N THR A 60 -48.03 -11.36 20.39
CA THR A 60 -48.15 -10.54 19.19
C THR A 60 -48.65 -9.14 19.55
N VAL A 61 -47.98 -8.12 19.04
CA VAL A 61 -48.32 -6.70 19.25
C VAL A 61 -48.58 -6.00 17.93
N ILE A 62 -49.53 -5.07 17.95
CA ILE A 62 -49.75 -4.13 16.85
C ILE A 62 -49.09 -2.80 17.20
N ILE A 63 -48.17 -2.37 16.33
CA ILE A 63 -47.47 -1.09 16.47
C ILE A 63 -48.07 -0.11 15.49
N ARG A 64 -48.44 1.09 15.97
CA ARG A 64 -48.98 2.18 15.16
C ARG A 64 -47.91 3.26 14.96
N GLY A 65 -47.61 3.54 13.71
CA GLY A 65 -46.61 4.50 13.26
C GLY A 65 -47.23 5.79 12.73
N LYS A 66 -46.55 6.42 11.76
CA LYS A 66 -46.99 7.65 11.11
C LYS A 66 -47.88 7.34 9.89
N LYS A 67 -48.52 8.37 9.33
CA LYS A 67 -49.36 8.26 8.11
C LYS A 67 -50.44 7.16 8.16
N ARG A 68 -50.95 6.84 9.36
CA ARG A 68 -51.91 5.75 9.60
C ARG A 68 -51.41 4.38 9.14
N ARG A 69 -50.09 4.16 9.18
CA ARG A 69 -49.46 2.86 8.99
C ARG A 69 -49.29 2.17 10.34
N ASP A 70 -49.43 0.86 10.32
CA ASP A 70 -49.32 -0.03 11.46
C ASP A 70 -48.76 -1.37 10.99
N THR A 71 -48.12 -2.13 11.87
CA THR A 71 -47.56 -3.45 11.55
C THR A 71 -47.71 -4.35 12.77
N VAL A 72 -47.56 -5.65 12.55
CA VAL A 72 -47.74 -6.68 13.56
C VAL A 72 -46.41 -7.38 13.80
N LEU A 73 -45.97 -7.42 15.05
CA LEU A 73 -44.65 -7.95 15.44
C LEU A 73 -44.77 -8.85 16.68
N ILE A 74 -43.77 -9.69 16.88
CA ILE A 74 -43.60 -10.52 18.08
C ILE A 74 -42.84 -9.69 19.12
N CYS A 75 -43.36 -9.65 20.34
CA CYS A 75 -42.73 -8.95 21.44
C CYS A 75 -41.70 -9.83 22.16
N LEU A 76 -40.45 -9.37 22.25
CA LEU A 76 -39.41 -9.98 23.07
C LEU A 76 -38.97 -9.06 24.21
N SER A 77 -38.46 -9.66 25.28
CA SER A 77 -37.93 -8.96 26.46
C SER A 77 -36.41 -8.88 26.40
N SER A 78 -35.83 -7.70 26.67
CA SER A 78 -34.39 -7.55 26.92
C SER A 78 -34.12 -6.49 28.00
N ASP A 79 -33.17 -6.80 28.89
CA ASP A 79 -32.73 -5.90 29.96
C ASP A 79 -31.87 -4.73 29.44
N ASP A 80 -31.32 -4.87 28.22
CA ASP A 80 -30.50 -3.83 27.58
C ASP A 80 -31.34 -2.64 27.06
N VAL A 81 -32.67 -2.80 27.01
CA VAL A 81 -33.59 -1.76 26.51
C VAL A 81 -34.00 -0.85 27.66
N GLU A 82 -33.84 0.46 27.50
CA GLU A 82 -34.34 1.43 28.47
C GLU A 82 -35.88 1.44 28.56
N GLU A 83 -36.43 1.70 29.76
CA GLU A 83 -37.87 1.87 29.94
C GLU A 83 -38.45 2.98 29.05
N GLY A 84 -39.61 2.71 28.45
CA GLY A 84 -40.28 3.69 27.57
C GLY A 84 -39.73 3.73 26.14
N ARG A 85 -38.81 2.83 25.77
CA ARG A 85 -38.32 2.64 24.40
C ARG A 85 -38.79 1.31 23.80
N VAL A 86 -38.80 1.25 22.48
CA VAL A 86 -39.02 0.02 21.72
C VAL A 86 -37.97 -0.09 20.63
N GLN A 87 -37.28 -1.22 20.61
CA GLN A 87 -36.30 -1.52 19.57
C GLN A 87 -36.98 -2.14 18.36
N LEU A 88 -36.81 -1.52 17.19
CA LEU A 88 -37.39 -1.96 15.92
C LEU A 88 -36.32 -2.04 14.84
N ASN A 89 -36.33 -3.12 14.05
CA ASN A 89 -35.50 -3.27 12.86
C ASN A 89 -35.89 -2.25 11.77
N LYS A 90 -34.94 -1.87 10.89
CA LYS A 90 -35.11 -0.99 9.73
C LYS A 90 -36.35 -1.36 8.91
N VAL A 91 -36.61 -2.64 8.65
CA VAL A 91 -37.79 -3.12 7.91
C VAL A 91 -39.10 -2.71 8.61
N ALA A 92 -39.22 -3.00 9.91
CA ALA A 92 -40.39 -2.63 10.70
C ALA A 92 -40.57 -1.10 10.78
N ARG A 93 -39.47 -0.34 10.93
CA ARG A 93 -39.48 1.13 10.91
C ARG A 93 -39.96 1.68 9.57
N ASN A 94 -39.50 1.08 8.46
CA ASN A 94 -39.90 1.43 7.10
C ASN A 94 -41.40 1.18 6.90
N ASN A 95 -41.93 0.02 7.28
CA ASN A 95 -43.37 -0.30 7.21
C ASN A 95 -44.23 0.72 7.98
N LEU A 96 -43.77 1.12 9.17
CA LEU A 96 -44.42 2.10 10.03
C LEU A 96 -44.22 3.55 9.60
N ARG A 97 -43.34 3.81 8.62
CA ARG A 97 -42.91 5.15 8.18
C ARG A 97 -42.39 5.99 9.35
N VAL A 98 -41.64 5.36 10.25
CA VAL A 98 -41.00 6.00 11.43
C VAL A 98 -39.48 5.93 11.32
N LYS A 99 -38.82 6.88 11.96
CA LYS A 99 -37.36 6.97 12.06
C LYS A 99 -36.93 6.78 13.51
N LEU A 100 -35.62 6.63 13.74
CA LEU A 100 -35.10 6.59 15.11
C LEU A 100 -35.49 7.87 15.87
N GLY A 101 -35.86 7.71 17.14
CA GLY A 101 -36.33 8.82 17.98
C GLY A 101 -37.81 9.18 17.84
N ASP A 102 -38.53 8.62 16.87
CA ASP A 102 -39.97 8.86 16.73
C ASP A 102 -40.78 8.16 17.82
N LEU A 103 -41.99 8.64 18.08
CA LEU A 103 -42.94 8.01 18.99
C LEU A 103 -43.87 7.06 18.24
N VAL A 104 -44.00 5.83 18.72
CA VAL A 104 -44.95 4.81 18.24
C VAL A 104 -45.93 4.40 19.33
N GLY A 105 -47.12 3.96 18.93
CA GLY A 105 -48.11 3.39 19.84
C GLY A 105 -48.05 1.86 19.82
N VAL A 106 -47.84 1.22 20.97
CA VAL A 106 -47.80 -0.25 21.08
C VAL A 106 -49.07 -0.75 21.76
N HIS A 107 -49.74 -1.73 21.14
CA HIS A 107 -50.96 -2.33 21.65
C HIS A 107 -50.92 -3.87 21.53
N PRO A 108 -51.49 -4.63 22.47
CA PRO A 108 -51.62 -6.09 22.34
C PRO A 108 -52.53 -6.46 21.18
N CYS A 109 -52.19 -7.50 20.42
CA CYS A 109 -53.00 -8.08 19.35
C CYS A 109 -53.43 -9.50 19.77
N LEU A 110 -54.60 -9.58 20.42
CA LEU A 110 -55.13 -10.83 20.98
C LEU A 110 -55.93 -11.66 19.95
N ASP A 111 -56.28 -11.07 18.82
CA ASP A 111 -57.21 -11.59 17.82
C ASP A 111 -56.54 -12.13 16.55
N ILE A 112 -55.22 -12.31 16.56
CA ILE A 112 -54.48 -12.82 15.42
C ILE A 112 -54.79 -14.30 15.16
N LYS A 113 -55.03 -14.64 13.88
CA LYS A 113 -55.37 -15.99 13.42
C LYS A 113 -54.27 -16.56 12.53
N TYR A 114 -54.20 -17.88 12.43
CA TYR A 114 -53.38 -18.54 11.42
C TYR A 114 -53.90 -18.24 10.01
N GLY A 115 -52.96 -17.96 9.11
CA GLY A 115 -53.24 -17.72 7.71
C GLY A 115 -53.62 -19.01 6.99
N LYS A 116 -54.67 -18.97 6.17
CA LYS A 116 -54.97 -20.03 5.20
C LYS A 116 -54.14 -19.84 3.94
N ARG A 117 -54.04 -18.60 3.47
CA ARG A 117 -53.31 -18.23 2.26
C ARG A 117 -52.66 -16.85 2.39
N VAL A 118 -51.44 -16.72 1.89
CA VAL A 118 -50.73 -15.43 1.79
C VAL A 118 -50.18 -15.28 0.38
N HIS A 119 -50.40 -14.13 -0.25
CA HIS A 119 -49.86 -13.80 -1.58
C HIS A 119 -48.70 -12.81 -1.44
N ILE A 120 -47.53 -13.22 -1.92
CA ILE A 120 -46.27 -12.51 -1.73
C ILE A 120 -45.59 -12.38 -3.10
N LEU A 121 -45.20 -11.17 -3.47
CA LEU A 121 -44.45 -10.90 -4.71
C LEU A 121 -43.14 -10.16 -4.40
N PRO A 122 -42.06 -10.45 -5.14
CA PRO A 122 -40.80 -9.71 -5.00
C PRO A 122 -40.86 -8.35 -5.70
N PHE A 123 -39.95 -7.44 -5.35
CA PHE A 123 -39.71 -6.22 -6.14
C PHE A 123 -38.82 -6.50 -7.35
N ASP A 124 -39.13 -5.87 -8.49
CA ASP A 124 -38.45 -6.09 -9.78
C ASP A 124 -36.93 -5.83 -9.72
N ASP A 125 -36.52 -4.74 -9.10
CA ASP A 125 -35.11 -4.39 -8.88
C ASP A 125 -34.35 -5.40 -8.02
N SER A 126 -35.02 -6.02 -7.06
CA SER A 126 -34.40 -6.98 -6.13
C SER A 126 -34.15 -8.36 -6.75
N VAL A 127 -34.93 -8.72 -7.79
CA VAL A 127 -34.85 -10.03 -8.46
C VAL A 127 -34.21 -10.00 -9.85
N GLU A 128 -33.76 -8.85 -10.34
CA GLU A 128 -33.11 -8.72 -11.65
C GLU A 128 -31.86 -9.62 -11.76
N GLY A 129 -31.88 -10.62 -12.66
CA GLY A 129 -30.77 -11.58 -12.83
C GLY A 129 -30.79 -12.81 -11.90
N LEU A 130 -31.88 -13.02 -11.14
CA LEU A 130 -32.15 -14.27 -10.43
C LEU A 130 -33.12 -15.14 -11.25
N SER A 131 -32.79 -16.43 -11.42
CA SER A 131 -33.64 -17.46 -12.02
C SER A 131 -33.92 -18.59 -11.01
N GLY A 132 -34.91 -19.44 -11.30
CA GLY A 132 -35.25 -20.61 -10.47
C GLY A 132 -36.36 -20.38 -9.43
N ASN A 133 -36.50 -21.33 -8.50
CA ASN A 133 -37.60 -21.32 -7.52
C ASN A 133 -37.31 -20.42 -6.31
N ILE A 134 -37.69 -19.15 -6.43
CA ILE A 134 -37.54 -18.13 -5.36
C ILE A 134 -38.22 -18.57 -4.05
N PHE A 135 -39.29 -19.36 -4.13
CA PHE A 135 -40.01 -19.85 -2.95
C PHE A 135 -39.16 -20.75 -2.07
N ASP A 136 -38.52 -21.77 -2.65
CA ASP A 136 -37.76 -22.76 -1.87
C ASP A 136 -36.47 -22.18 -1.28
N VAL A 137 -35.85 -21.22 -1.97
CA VAL A 137 -34.58 -20.63 -1.52
C VAL A 137 -34.77 -19.52 -0.50
N TYR A 138 -35.74 -18.62 -0.70
CA TYR A 138 -35.94 -17.47 0.17
C TYR A 138 -37.10 -17.66 1.15
N LEU A 139 -38.31 -17.87 0.64
CA LEU A 139 -39.52 -17.79 1.47
C LEU A 139 -39.68 -18.98 2.42
N LYS A 140 -39.34 -20.19 1.97
CA LYS A 140 -39.48 -21.40 2.78
C LYS A 140 -38.58 -21.38 4.03
N PRO A 141 -37.25 -21.13 3.96
CA PRO A 141 -36.42 -20.99 5.15
C PRO A 141 -36.87 -19.85 6.07
N TYR A 142 -37.39 -18.76 5.50
CA TYR A 142 -37.81 -17.59 6.26
C TYR A 142 -39.05 -17.86 7.14
N PHE A 143 -40.00 -18.67 6.65
CA PHE A 143 -41.23 -18.99 7.36
C PHE A 143 -41.20 -20.34 8.11
N LEU A 144 -40.25 -21.23 7.80
CA LEU A 144 -40.14 -22.53 8.43
C LEU A 144 -39.95 -22.41 9.95
N GLU A 145 -40.90 -22.96 10.71
CA GLU A 145 -40.90 -22.99 12.19
C GLU A 145 -40.86 -21.62 12.90
N ALA A 146 -40.97 -20.52 12.16
CA ALA A 146 -40.80 -19.18 12.71
C ALA A 146 -42.11 -18.52 13.19
N TYR A 147 -43.28 -19.02 12.76
CA TYR A 147 -44.61 -18.49 13.10
C TYR A 147 -44.72 -16.95 12.97
N ARG A 148 -44.12 -16.40 11.90
CA ARG A 148 -44.01 -14.95 11.72
C ARG A 148 -45.37 -14.30 11.45
N PRO A 149 -45.75 -13.23 12.16
CA PRO A 149 -46.90 -12.42 11.78
C PRO A 149 -46.60 -11.63 10.50
N VAL A 150 -47.58 -11.57 9.62
CA VAL A 150 -47.52 -10.78 8.38
C VAL A 150 -48.78 -9.92 8.26
N ARG A 151 -48.62 -8.73 7.68
CA ARG A 151 -49.71 -7.79 7.40
C ARG A 151 -49.79 -7.47 5.92
N LYS A 152 -51.01 -7.31 5.40
CA LYS A 152 -51.22 -6.84 4.03
C LYS A 152 -50.57 -5.47 3.79
N GLY A 153 -49.73 -5.40 2.76
CA GLY A 153 -49.01 -4.19 2.36
C GLY A 153 -47.66 -3.97 3.02
N ASP A 154 -47.26 -4.83 3.97
CA ASP A 154 -45.93 -4.76 4.56
C ASP A 154 -44.88 -5.30 3.59
N THR A 155 -43.68 -4.72 3.67
CA THR A 155 -42.49 -5.25 3.02
C THR A 155 -41.61 -5.98 4.02
N PHE A 156 -40.90 -7.00 3.57
CA PHE A 156 -39.92 -7.69 4.37
C PHE A 156 -38.76 -8.16 3.50
N LEU A 157 -37.62 -8.37 4.15
CA LEU A 157 -36.36 -8.61 3.48
C LEU A 157 -35.86 -10.01 3.84
N VAL A 158 -35.57 -10.82 2.82
CA VAL A 158 -35.02 -12.16 3.01
C VAL A 158 -33.64 -12.23 2.38
N ARG A 159 -32.70 -12.83 3.10
CA ARG A 159 -31.32 -13.02 2.63
C ARG A 159 -31.08 -14.47 2.29
N GLY A 160 -30.46 -14.70 1.15
CA GLY A 160 -30.13 -16.04 0.64
C GLY A 160 -29.21 -15.94 -0.57
N GLY A 161 -28.24 -16.85 -0.69
CA GLY A 161 -27.32 -16.93 -1.84
C GLY A 161 -26.52 -15.65 -2.13
N MET A 162 -25.92 -15.03 -1.11
CA MET A 162 -25.17 -13.75 -1.21
C MET A 162 -25.97 -12.54 -1.75
N ARG A 163 -27.29 -12.68 -1.86
CA ARG A 163 -28.19 -11.62 -2.34
C ARG A 163 -29.35 -11.43 -1.37
N THR A 164 -29.82 -10.19 -1.34
CA THR A 164 -30.92 -9.76 -0.50
C THR A 164 -32.11 -9.45 -1.38
N VAL A 165 -33.23 -10.15 -1.16
CA VAL A 165 -34.46 -9.99 -1.93
C VAL A 165 -35.54 -9.39 -1.03
N GLU A 166 -36.24 -8.38 -1.55
CA GLU A 166 -37.32 -7.73 -0.83
C GLU A 166 -38.66 -8.19 -1.40
N PHE A 167 -39.57 -8.52 -0.49
CA PHE A 167 -40.90 -9.02 -0.81
C PHE A 167 -41.96 -8.09 -0.24
N LYS A 168 -43.09 -8.00 -0.95
CA LYS A 168 -44.28 -7.27 -0.52
C LYS A 168 -45.44 -8.24 -0.34
N VAL A 169 -46.11 -8.15 0.81
CA VAL A 169 -47.33 -8.93 1.09
C VAL A 169 -48.49 -8.27 0.37
N MET A 170 -48.97 -8.90 -0.71
CA MET A 170 -50.04 -8.36 -1.53
C MET A 170 -51.42 -8.60 -0.91
N GLU A 171 -51.61 -9.80 -0.35
CA GLU A 171 -52.89 -10.22 0.23
C GLU A 171 -52.70 -11.29 1.31
N THR A 172 -53.60 -11.29 2.30
CA THR A 172 -53.67 -12.27 3.39
C THR A 172 -55.11 -12.78 3.53
N ASP A 173 -55.28 -14.08 3.81
CA ASP A 173 -56.54 -14.69 4.25
C ASP A 173 -56.31 -15.39 5.61
N PRO A 174 -56.87 -14.90 6.72
CA PRO A 174 -57.86 -13.81 6.85
C PRO A 174 -57.32 -12.39 6.58
N ALA A 175 -58.24 -11.45 6.31
CA ALA A 175 -57.92 -10.09 5.90
C ALA A 175 -57.21 -9.27 7.00
N GLU A 176 -56.39 -8.31 6.55
CA GLU A 176 -55.49 -7.41 7.29
C GLU A 176 -54.18 -8.02 7.79
N PHE A 177 -54.20 -9.03 8.66
CA PHE A 177 -52.98 -9.67 9.19
C PHE A 177 -53.23 -11.12 9.63
N CYS A 178 -52.20 -11.96 9.59
CA CYS A 178 -52.26 -13.36 10.04
C CYS A 178 -50.87 -13.88 10.45
N ILE A 179 -50.83 -15.02 11.15
CA ILE A 179 -49.60 -15.77 11.42
C ILE A 179 -49.40 -16.79 10.30
N VAL A 180 -48.21 -16.81 9.71
CA VAL A 180 -47.82 -17.85 8.75
C VAL A 180 -47.43 -19.11 9.54
N ALA A 181 -48.30 -20.12 9.50
CA ALA A 181 -48.08 -21.43 10.09
C ALA A 181 -47.61 -22.43 9.01
N GLN A 182 -47.22 -23.64 9.42
CA GLN A 182 -46.72 -24.67 8.50
C GLN A 182 -47.77 -25.14 7.47
N ASP A 183 -49.06 -24.97 7.78
CA ASP A 183 -50.20 -25.30 6.90
C ASP A 183 -50.67 -24.11 6.03
N THR A 184 -50.08 -22.93 6.20
CA THR A 184 -50.41 -21.73 5.41
C THR A 184 -49.88 -21.86 3.98
N VAL A 185 -50.76 -21.70 2.99
CA VAL A 185 -50.37 -21.77 1.57
C VAL A 185 -49.80 -20.42 1.12
N ILE A 186 -48.53 -20.40 0.71
CA ILE A 186 -47.85 -19.20 0.20
C ILE A 186 -47.90 -19.20 -1.33
N HIS A 187 -48.55 -18.20 -1.92
CA HIS A 187 -48.59 -18.01 -3.36
C HIS A 187 -47.55 -16.98 -3.79
N THR A 188 -46.77 -17.31 -4.81
CA THR A 188 -45.75 -16.44 -5.42
C THR A 188 -45.99 -16.17 -6.90
N GLU A 189 -47.13 -16.59 -7.44
CA GLU A 189 -47.49 -16.39 -8.85
C GLU A 189 -47.84 -14.91 -9.11
N GLY A 190 -47.19 -14.32 -10.12
CA GLY A 190 -47.38 -12.95 -10.58
C GLY A 190 -46.08 -12.30 -11.07
N ASP A 191 -46.20 -11.18 -11.78
CA ASP A 191 -45.04 -10.37 -12.18
C ASP A 191 -44.46 -9.62 -10.97
N PRO A 192 -43.13 -9.40 -10.91
CA PRO A 192 -42.50 -8.59 -9.87
C PRO A 192 -43.08 -7.17 -9.78
N VAL A 193 -43.14 -6.63 -8.58
CA VAL A 193 -43.76 -5.34 -8.28
C VAL A 193 -42.74 -4.21 -8.42
N LYS A 194 -43.14 -3.05 -8.96
CA LYS A 194 -42.31 -1.83 -8.93
C LYS A 194 -42.45 -1.10 -7.61
N ARG A 195 -41.33 -0.57 -7.10
CA ARG A 195 -41.32 0.27 -5.89
C ARG A 195 -42.07 1.57 -6.11
N GLU A 196 -42.79 2.01 -5.09
CA GLU A 196 -43.29 3.38 -5.01
C GLU A 196 -42.13 4.34 -4.65
N ASP A 197 -42.14 5.59 -5.12
CA ASP A 197 -41.07 6.58 -4.85
C ASP A 197 -40.78 6.75 -3.35
N GLU A 198 -41.80 6.62 -2.51
CA GLU A 198 -41.67 6.69 -1.06
C GLU A 198 -40.97 5.46 -0.45
N GLU A 199 -41.10 4.29 -1.07
CA GLU A 199 -40.43 3.04 -0.68
C GLU A 199 -38.95 3.04 -1.14
N SER A 200 -38.65 3.62 -2.30
CA SER A 200 -37.28 3.81 -2.80
C SER A 200 -36.42 4.64 -1.85
N ASN A 201 -36.94 5.76 -1.36
CA ASN A 201 -36.20 6.68 -0.46
C ASN A 201 -35.92 6.08 0.93
N LEU A 202 -36.58 4.98 1.31
CA LEU A 202 -36.37 4.30 2.60
C LEU A 202 -35.22 3.28 2.56
N ASN A 203 -34.73 2.94 1.37
CA ASN A 203 -33.56 2.09 1.15
C ASN A 203 -32.24 2.85 1.12
N ASP A 204 -32.28 4.17 1.20
CA ASP A 204 -31.08 4.98 1.29
C ASP A 204 -30.27 4.66 2.56
N VAL A 205 -28.98 5.04 2.50
CA VAL A 205 -28.01 4.84 3.58
C VAL A 205 -28.52 5.47 4.89
N GLY A 206 -28.57 4.69 5.96
CA GLY A 206 -28.97 5.12 7.30
C GLY A 206 -27.83 5.05 8.32
N TYR A 207 -28.15 5.22 9.61
CA TYR A 207 -27.16 5.10 10.69
C TYR A 207 -26.66 3.66 10.87
N ASP A 208 -27.55 2.68 10.65
CA ASP A 208 -27.26 1.25 10.73
C ASP A 208 -26.20 0.80 9.70
N ASP A 209 -26.01 1.59 8.63
CA ASP A 209 -25.05 1.35 7.56
C ASP A 209 -23.67 1.98 7.86
N ILE A 210 -23.48 2.55 9.07
CA ILE A 210 -22.24 3.19 9.52
C ILE A 210 -21.71 2.50 10.77
N GLY A 211 -20.52 1.90 10.65
CA GLY A 211 -19.80 1.28 11.78
C GLY A 211 -18.60 2.10 12.26
N GLY A 212 -18.22 1.90 13.52
CA GLY A 212 -16.93 2.32 14.08
C GLY A 212 -16.74 3.81 14.39
N CYS A 213 -17.80 4.61 14.27
CA CYS A 213 -17.76 6.06 14.52
C CYS A 213 -18.88 6.54 15.46
N ARG A 214 -19.29 5.73 16.46
CA ARG A 214 -20.46 6.00 17.30
C ARG A 214 -20.40 7.33 18.05
N LYS A 215 -19.24 7.70 18.60
CA LYS A 215 -19.03 8.95 19.34
C LYS A 215 -19.14 10.17 18.42
N GLN A 216 -18.50 10.11 17.26
CA GLN A 216 -18.52 11.15 16.24
C GLN A 216 -19.93 11.31 15.67
N MET A 217 -20.63 10.21 15.43
CA MET A 217 -22.02 10.20 14.98
C MET A 217 -22.93 10.88 16.01
N ALA A 218 -22.79 10.57 17.30
CA ALA A 218 -23.56 11.22 18.36
C ALA A 218 -23.36 12.75 18.37
N GLN A 219 -22.12 13.22 18.20
CA GLN A 219 -21.83 14.66 18.10
C GLN A 219 -22.49 15.29 16.87
N ILE A 220 -22.43 14.65 15.71
CA ILE A 220 -23.04 15.18 14.48
C ILE A 220 -24.56 15.18 14.60
N ARG A 221 -25.16 14.15 15.20
CA ARG A 221 -26.60 14.12 15.49
C ARG A 221 -27.02 15.29 16.37
N GLU A 222 -26.29 15.58 17.44
CA GLU A 222 -26.57 16.74 18.28
C GLU A 222 -26.47 18.06 17.49
N LEU A 223 -25.44 18.21 16.66
CA LEU A 223 -25.18 19.44 15.90
C LEU A 223 -26.17 19.66 14.74
N VAL A 224 -26.73 18.59 14.16
CA VAL A 224 -27.55 18.64 12.95
C VAL A 224 -29.03 18.33 13.22
N GLU A 225 -29.34 17.28 13.98
CA GLU A 225 -30.72 16.82 14.21
C GLU A 225 -31.51 17.84 15.04
N LEU A 226 -30.90 18.40 16.10
CA LEU A 226 -31.56 19.37 16.99
C LEU A 226 -32.00 20.64 16.25
N PRO A 227 -31.12 21.33 15.47
CA PRO A 227 -31.54 22.50 14.70
C PRO A 227 -32.61 22.22 13.64
N LEU A 228 -32.55 21.06 12.97
CA LEU A 228 -33.46 20.74 11.88
C LEU A 228 -34.83 20.25 12.37
N ARG A 229 -34.88 19.39 13.39
CA ARG A 229 -36.13 18.85 13.93
C ARG A 229 -36.83 19.79 14.91
N HIS A 230 -36.07 20.55 15.70
CA HIS A 230 -36.63 21.45 16.72
C HIS A 230 -36.09 22.89 16.63
N PRO A 231 -36.32 23.63 15.52
CA PRO A 231 -35.84 25.01 15.36
C PRO A 231 -36.35 25.97 16.46
N GLN A 232 -37.52 25.67 17.04
CA GLN A 232 -38.15 26.50 18.06
C GLN A 232 -37.34 26.55 19.37
N LEU A 233 -36.60 25.49 19.70
CA LEU A 233 -35.76 25.45 20.91
C LEU A 233 -34.68 26.53 20.84
N PHE A 234 -33.93 26.60 19.74
CA PHE A 234 -32.90 27.62 19.51
C PHE A 234 -33.48 29.04 19.51
N LYS A 235 -34.66 29.22 18.90
CA LYS A 235 -35.37 30.51 18.90
C LYS A 235 -35.79 30.96 20.30
N SER A 236 -36.24 30.03 21.14
CA SER A 236 -36.69 30.32 22.51
C SER A 236 -35.52 30.61 23.47
N ILE A 237 -34.41 29.89 23.33
CA ILE A 237 -33.20 30.06 24.15
C ILE A 237 -32.38 31.29 23.67
N GLY A 238 -32.59 31.74 22.44
CA GLY A 238 -31.88 32.89 21.87
C GLY A 238 -30.45 32.58 21.41
N ILE A 239 -30.10 31.31 21.29
CA ILE A 239 -28.81 30.85 20.76
C ILE A 239 -28.90 30.59 19.27
N LYS A 240 -27.83 30.88 18.54
CA LYS A 240 -27.74 30.55 17.11
C LYS A 240 -27.29 29.09 16.96
N PRO A 241 -27.95 28.30 16.10
CA PRO A 241 -27.47 26.95 15.78
C PRO A 241 -26.13 27.02 15.04
N PRO A 242 -25.30 25.96 15.13
CA PRO A 242 -24.07 25.84 14.35
C PRO A 242 -24.40 25.87 12.85
N ARG A 243 -23.54 26.53 12.06
CA ARG A 243 -23.78 26.72 10.63
C ARG A 243 -22.93 25.81 9.76
N GLY A 244 -21.71 25.55 10.21
CA GLY A 244 -20.73 24.79 9.45
C GLY A 244 -20.09 23.70 10.29
N ILE A 245 -20.12 22.47 9.80
CA ILE A 245 -19.44 21.33 10.41
C ILE A 245 -18.35 20.87 9.45
N LEU A 246 -17.09 20.93 9.89
CA LEU A 246 -15.94 20.41 9.15
C LEU A 246 -15.59 19.02 9.69
N MET A 247 -15.79 18.00 8.87
CA MET A 247 -15.33 16.65 9.11
C MET A 247 -13.94 16.47 8.52
N PHE A 248 -13.00 15.97 9.31
CA PHE A 248 -11.66 15.68 8.82
C PHE A 248 -11.17 14.32 9.29
N GLY A 249 -10.24 13.73 8.55
CA GLY A 249 -9.66 12.42 8.87
C GLY A 249 -9.12 11.73 7.62
N PRO A 250 -8.45 10.58 7.74
CA PRO A 250 -7.90 9.85 6.60
C PRO A 250 -8.94 9.54 5.51
N PRO A 251 -8.53 9.38 4.24
CA PRO A 251 -9.44 8.92 3.20
C PRO A 251 -9.99 7.53 3.55
N GLY A 252 -11.24 7.26 3.18
CA GLY A 252 -11.86 5.94 3.39
C GLY A 252 -12.48 5.70 4.77
N THR A 253 -12.49 6.68 5.68
CA THR A 253 -13.16 6.58 7.00
C THR A 253 -14.68 6.80 6.98
N GLY A 254 -15.27 7.04 5.81
CA GLY A 254 -16.74 7.14 5.67
C GLY A 254 -17.34 8.54 5.86
N LYS A 255 -16.54 9.62 5.75
CA LYS A 255 -17.02 11.01 5.91
C LYS A 255 -18.23 11.35 5.02
N THR A 256 -18.17 10.97 3.73
CA THR A 256 -19.25 11.17 2.76
C THR A 256 -20.48 10.33 3.07
N LEU A 257 -20.27 9.09 3.55
CA LEU A 257 -21.34 8.15 3.90
C LEU A 257 -22.09 8.63 5.16
N MET A 258 -21.35 9.20 6.12
CA MET A 258 -21.89 9.84 7.32
C MET A 258 -22.77 11.05 7.01
N ALA A 259 -22.37 11.93 6.09
CA ALA A 259 -23.20 13.06 5.70
C ALA A 259 -24.53 12.63 5.06
N ARG A 260 -24.49 11.62 4.18
CA ARG A 260 -25.70 11.07 3.54
C ARG A 260 -26.64 10.45 4.56
N ALA A 261 -26.12 9.61 5.46
CA ALA A 261 -26.94 8.97 6.49
C ALA A 261 -27.66 9.98 7.39
N VAL A 262 -26.97 11.05 7.79
CA VAL A 262 -27.56 12.12 8.61
C VAL A 262 -28.68 12.83 7.85
N ALA A 263 -28.51 13.10 6.56
CA ALA A 263 -29.54 13.74 5.75
C ALA A 263 -30.78 12.86 5.57
N ASN A 264 -30.57 11.58 5.25
CA ASN A 264 -31.65 10.61 5.04
C ASN A 264 -32.45 10.35 6.32
N GLU A 265 -31.79 10.32 7.47
CA GLU A 265 -32.47 10.06 8.75
C GLU A 265 -33.18 11.30 9.31
N THR A 266 -32.62 12.49 9.07
CA THR A 266 -33.30 13.75 9.41
C THR A 266 -34.43 14.10 8.45
N GLY A 267 -34.43 13.54 7.23
CA GLY A 267 -35.37 13.86 6.16
C GLY A 267 -35.13 15.23 5.53
N ALA A 268 -33.91 15.76 5.66
CA ALA A 268 -33.51 17.05 5.09
C ALA A 268 -33.07 16.88 3.62
N PHE A 269 -33.31 17.90 2.79
CA PHE A 269 -32.84 17.90 1.41
C PHE A 269 -31.30 17.88 1.37
N PHE A 270 -30.71 16.87 0.71
CA PHE A 270 -29.26 16.71 0.63
C PHE A 270 -28.70 17.23 -0.70
N PHE A 271 -27.83 18.22 -0.64
CA PHE A 271 -27.16 18.78 -1.83
C PHE A 271 -25.65 18.50 -1.77
N LEU A 272 -25.16 17.63 -2.64
CA LEU A 272 -23.73 17.27 -2.73
C LEU A 272 -23.00 18.22 -3.66
N ILE A 273 -21.90 18.79 -3.17
CA ILE A 273 -20.94 19.58 -3.93
C ILE A 273 -19.62 18.82 -3.92
N ASN A 274 -19.21 18.30 -5.07
CA ASN A 274 -17.91 17.65 -5.20
C ASN A 274 -16.83 18.68 -5.54
N GLY A 275 -15.79 18.77 -4.71
CA GLY A 275 -14.73 19.77 -4.80
C GLY A 275 -14.17 19.96 -6.21
N PRO A 276 -13.67 18.90 -6.86
CA PRO A 276 -13.14 18.95 -8.22
C PRO A 276 -14.17 19.30 -9.31
N GLU A 277 -15.45 18.96 -9.14
CA GLU A 277 -16.49 19.22 -10.16
C GLU A 277 -16.84 20.71 -10.28
N ILE A 278 -16.73 21.46 -9.18
CA ILE A 278 -16.95 22.91 -9.17
C ILE A 278 -15.82 23.66 -9.87
N MET A 279 -14.61 23.10 -9.92
CA MET A 279 -13.42 23.74 -10.48
C MET A 279 -13.38 23.62 -12.01
N SER A 280 -14.09 24.50 -12.71
CA SER A 280 -14.07 24.57 -14.17
C SER A 280 -12.99 25.53 -14.69
N LYS A 281 -12.57 25.35 -15.95
CA LYS A 281 -11.59 26.24 -16.61
C LYS A 281 -12.19 27.59 -17.02
N MET A 282 -13.53 27.72 -17.02
CA MET A 282 -14.21 28.94 -17.46
C MET A 282 -14.39 29.90 -16.28
N ALA A 283 -13.83 31.10 -16.39
CA ALA A 283 -13.88 32.09 -15.32
C ALA A 283 -15.33 32.48 -14.97
N GLY A 284 -15.69 32.41 -13.68
CA GLY A 284 -17.00 32.80 -13.15
C GLY A 284 -18.06 31.70 -13.13
N GLU A 285 -17.87 30.60 -13.87
CA GLU A 285 -18.79 29.46 -13.86
C GLU A 285 -18.77 28.73 -12.50
N SER A 286 -17.58 28.49 -11.93
CA SER A 286 -17.40 27.93 -10.59
C SER A 286 -18.12 28.73 -9.50
N GLU A 287 -18.03 30.06 -9.55
CA GLU A 287 -18.70 30.96 -8.59
C GLU A 287 -20.23 30.93 -8.75
N SER A 288 -20.72 30.88 -9.99
CA SER A 288 -22.14 30.79 -10.32
C SER A 288 -22.74 29.47 -9.84
N ASN A 289 -22.05 28.35 -10.06
CA ASN A 289 -22.48 27.04 -9.62
C ASN A 289 -22.55 26.96 -8.08
N LEU A 290 -21.56 27.51 -7.38
CA LEU A 290 -21.55 27.55 -5.92
C LEU A 290 -22.71 28.41 -5.38
N ARG A 291 -23.03 29.53 -6.05
CA ARG A 291 -24.19 30.37 -5.67
C ARG A 291 -25.51 29.65 -5.89
N LYS A 292 -25.70 29.01 -7.05
CA LYS A 292 -26.91 28.23 -7.36
C LYS A 292 -27.15 27.12 -6.35
N ALA A 293 -26.10 26.40 -5.95
CA ALA A 293 -26.19 25.34 -4.95
C ALA A 293 -26.75 25.84 -3.60
N PHE A 294 -26.25 26.99 -3.12
CA PHE A 294 -26.74 27.59 -1.87
C PHE A 294 -28.19 28.10 -2.00
N GLU A 295 -28.54 28.71 -3.14
CA GLU A 295 -29.92 29.19 -3.39
C GLU A 295 -30.93 28.04 -3.50
N GLU A 296 -30.53 26.92 -4.11
CA GLU A 296 -31.37 25.72 -4.25
C GLU A 296 -31.60 25.03 -2.90
N ALA A 297 -30.55 24.92 -2.08
CA ALA A 297 -30.69 24.41 -0.71
C ALA A 297 -31.56 25.32 0.17
N GLU A 298 -31.49 26.66 0.01
CA GLU A 298 -32.36 27.59 0.75
C GLU A 298 -33.84 27.44 0.36
N LYS A 299 -34.14 27.18 -0.92
CA LYS A 299 -35.50 26.91 -1.40
C LYS A 299 -36.10 25.61 -0.87
N ASN A 300 -35.26 24.59 -0.67
CA ASN A 300 -35.66 23.25 -0.22
C ASN A 300 -35.44 23.04 1.30
N SER A 301 -35.35 24.12 2.09
CA SER A 301 -35.16 24.06 3.55
C SER A 301 -36.29 23.27 4.26
N PRO A 302 -36.00 22.37 5.22
CA PRO A 302 -34.69 22.08 5.83
C PRO A 302 -33.73 21.31 4.90
N ALA A 303 -32.48 21.76 4.81
CA ALA A 303 -31.50 21.21 3.86
C ALA A 303 -30.08 21.10 4.44
N ILE A 304 -29.30 20.16 3.91
CA ILE A 304 -27.88 19.95 4.21
C ILE A 304 -27.10 20.13 2.91
N ILE A 305 -26.18 21.09 2.90
CA ILE A 305 -25.19 21.24 1.82
C ILE A 305 -23.95 20.48 2.25
N PHE A 306 -23.53 19.48 1.49
CA PHE A 306 -22.31 18.71 1.79
C PHE A 306 -21.22 18.99 0.74
N ILE A 307 -20.10 19.57 1.17
CA ILE A 307 -18.94 19.88 0.32
C ILE A 307 -17.87 18.81 0.56
N ASP A 308 -17.70 17.90 -0.40
CA ASP A 308 -16.64 16.90 -0.35
C ASP A 308 -15.32 17.48 -0.93
N GLU A 309 -14.19 17.02 -0.40
CA GLU A 309 -12.85 17.51 -0.76
C GLU A 309 -12.72 19.05 -0.76
N ILE A 310 -13.18 19.70 0.33
CA ILE A 310 -13.19 21.17 0.41
C ILE A 310 -11.80 21.81 0.20
N ASP A 311 -10.71 21.08 0.44
CA ASP A 311 -9.35 21.53 0.20
C ASP A 311 -9.02 21.75 -1.28
N SER A 312 -9.80 21.19 -2.21
CA SER A 312 -9.68 21.51 -3.65
C SER A 312 -10.32 22.85 -4.00
N ILE A 313 -11.40 23.22 -3.32
CA ILE A 313 -12.13 24.49 -3.54
C ILE A 313 -11.45 25.63 -2.78
N ALA A 314 -11.00 25.37 -1.55
CA ALA A 314 -10.52 26.39 -0.63
C ALA A 314 -9.15 26.08 0.01
N PRO A 315 -8.09 25.93 -0.80
CA PRO A 315 -6.73 25.79 -0.29
C PRO A 315 -6.22 27.09 0.36
N LYS A 316 -5.15 26.99 1.16
CA LYS A 316 -4.43 28.16 1.71
C LYS A 316 -4.00 29.13 0.61
N ARG A 317 -4.42 30.39 0.74
CA ARG A 317 -4.12 31.50 -0.20
C ARG A 317 -2.65 31.65 -0.61
N GLU A 318 -1.74 31.37 0.32
CA GLU A 318 -0.28 31.44 0.10
C GLU A 318 0.22 30.37 -0.87
N LYS A 319 -0.42 29.20 -0.90
CA LYS A 319 -0.09 28.09 -1.82
C LYS A 319 -0.83 28.19 -3.16
N THR A 320 -1.81 29.07 -3.26
CA THR A 320 -2.69 29.24 -4.43
C THR A 320 -2.03 30.17 -5.46
N ASN A 321 -1.63 29.61 -6.61
CA ASN A 321 -1.04 30.35 -7.72
C ASN A 321 -2.08 30.96 -8.68
N GLY A 322 -3.34 30.51 -8.64
CA GLY A 322 -4.42 30.97 -9.52
C GLY A 322 -5.31 32.06 -8.92
N GLU A 323 -5.63 33.10 -9.71
CA GLU A 323 -6.61 34.14 -9.31
C GLU A 323 -8.04 33.60 -9.22
N VAL A 324 -8.40 32.63 -10.08
CA VAL A 324 -9.73 31.99 -10.06
C VAL A 324 -9.97 31.27 -8.74
N GLU A 325 -9.02 30.47 -8.27
CA GLU A 325 -9.09 29.76 -6.99
C GLU A 325 -9.32 30.73 -5.81
N ARG A 326 -8.56 31.83 -5.75
CA ARG A 326 -8.72 32.85 -4.70
C ARG A 326 -10.12 33.50 -4.69
N ARG A 327 -10.71 33.69 -5.87
CA ARG A 327 -12.08 34.22 -5.99
C ARG A 327 -13.12 33.21 -5.55
N VAL A 328 -12.98 31.94 -5.92
CA VAL A 328 -13.87 30.86 -5.46
C VAL A 328 -13.83 30.74 -3.94
N VAL A 329 -12.64 30.78 -3.30
CA VAL A 329 -12.52 30.82 -1.83
C VAL A 329 -13.28 32.01 -1.26
N SER A 330 -13.08 33.20 -1.82
CA SER A 330 -13.75 34.42 -1.35
C SER A 330 -15.27 34.36 -1.51
N GLN A 331 -15.75 33.76 -2.59
CA GLN A 331 -17.17 33.55 -2.84
C GLN A 331 -17.79 32.55 -1.84
N LEU A 332 -17.11 31.44 -1.55
CA LEU A 332 -17.55 30.49 -0.52
C LEU A 332 -17.62 31.15 0.87
N LEU A 333 -16.61 31.95 1.24
CA LEU A 333 -16.63 32.72 2.50
C LEU A 333 -17.86 33.64 2.57
N THR A 334 -18.16 34.34 1.46
CA THR A 334 -19.29 35.25 1.37
C THR A 334 -20.64 34.52 1.48
N LEU A 335 -20.76 33.33 0.89
CA LEU A 335 -21.96 32.50 0.98
C LEU A 335 -22.18 31.96 2.40
N MET A 336 -21.12 31.50 3.07
CA MET A 336 -21.18 31.05 4.47
C MET A 336 -21.61 32.17 5.43
N ASP A 337 -21.03 33.37 5.26
CA ASP A 337 -21.39 34.55 6.05
C ASP A 337 -22.83 35.01 5.74
N GLY A 338 -23.25 34.87 4.47
CA GLY A 338 -24.56 35.25 3.94
C GLY A 338 -25.73 34.36 4.34
N LEU A 339 -25.47 33.18 4.95
CA LEU A 339 -26.53 32.30 5.45
C LEU A 339 -27.38 33.04 6.50
N LYS A 340 -28.66 33.26 6.20
CA LYS A 340 -29.59 33.91 7.12
C LYS A 340 -29.88 32.97 8.28
N ALA A 341 -30.01 33.49 9.50
CA ALA A 341 -30.37 32.66 10.67
C ALA A 341 -31.79 32.06 10.62
N ARG A 342 -32.56 32.33 9.54
CA ARG A 342 -33.94 31.84 9.35
C ARG A 342 -34.04 30.70 8.34
N SER A 343 -33.01 30.45 7.52
CA SER A 343 -32.97 29.28 6.65
C SER A 343 -32.41 28.12 7.47
N ASN A 344 -33.17 27.02 7.60
CA ASN A 344 -32.75 25.83 8.35
C ASN A 344 -31.79 25.02 7.47
N VAL A 345 -30.65 25.63 7.12
CA VAL A 345 -29.63 25.08 6.23
C VAL A 345 -28.34 24.91 7.01
N VAL A 346 -27.80 23.70 7.00
CA VAL A 346 -26.52 23.36 7.63
C VAL A 346 -25.51 23.01 6.54
N VAL A 347 -24.30 23.56 6.62
CA VAL A 347 -23.21 23.24 5.68
C VAL A 347 -22.27 22.25 6.33
N MET A 348 -22.13 21.07 5.75
CA MET A 348 -21.14 20.08 6.15
C MET A 348 -20.02 20.05 5.11
N ALA A 349 -18.78 19.89 5.53
CA ALA A 349 -17.65 19.75 4.61
C ALA A 349 -16.72 18.63 5.05
N ALA A 350 -16.09 17.94 4.10
CA ALA A 350 -15.10 16.92 4.36
C ALA A 350 -13.73 17.28 3.78
N THR A 351 -12.66 17.03 4.54
CA THR A 351 -11.28 17.11 4.04
C THR A 351 -10.41 16.00 4.63
N ASN A 352 -9.37 15.59 3.90
CA ASN A 352 -8.37 14.68 4.43
C ASN A 352 -7.28 15.42 5.22
N ARG A 353 -7.11 16.73 4.98
CA ARG A 353 -6.00 17.52 5.52
C ARG A 353 -6.53 18.85 6.09
N PRO A 354 -6.87 18.94 7.39
CA PRO A 354 -7.41 20.18 7.97
C PRO A 354 -6.41 21.36 7.96
N ASN A 355 -5.13 21.08 7.68
CA ASN A 355 -4.07 22.08 7.55
C ASN A 355 -3.91 22.63 6.12
N SER A 356 -4.54 22.05 5.10
CA SER A 356 -4.48 22.55 3.71
C SER A 356 -5.53 23.62 3.41
N ILE A 357 -6.63 23.64 4.18
CA ILE A 357 -7.74 24.59 4.00
C ILE A 357 -7.39 26.01 4.46
N ASP A 358 -8.05 27.01 3.88
CA ASP A 358 -7.93 28.41 4.29
C ASP A 358 -8.35 28.58 5.76
N PRO A 359 -7.48 29.10 6.66
CA PRO A 359 -7.81 29.32 8.07
C PRO A 359 -9.02 30.23 8.32
N ALA A 360 -9.40 31.06 7.35
CA ALA A 360 -10.58 31.90 7.44
C ALA A 360 -11.88 31.08 7.44
N LEU A 361 -11.90 29.89 6.85
CA LEU A 361 -13.06 28.99 6.86
C LEU A 361 -13.34 28.38 8.24
N ARG A 362 -12.30 28.21 9.07
CA ARG A 362 -12.37 27.62 10.41
C ARG A 362 -12.76 28.62 11.52
N ARG A 363 -13.15 29.84 11.13
CA ARG A 363 -13.53 30.90 12.08
C ARG A 363 -14.99 30.74 12.50
N PHE A 364 -15.28 31.19 13.72
CA PHE A 364 -16.64 31.21 14.27
C PHE A 364 -17.64 31.86 13.32
N GLY A 365 -18.79 31.21 13.09
CA GLY A 365 -19.82 31.63 12.14
C GLY A 365 -19.73 30.99 10.74
N ARG A 366 -18.64 30.26 10.44
CA ARG A 366 -18.44 29.46 9.22
C ARG A 366 -18.37 27.98 9.61
N PHE A 367 -17.22 27.31 9.45
CA PHE A 367 -16.98 26.00 10.07
C PHE A 367 -16.53 26.21 11.51
N ASP A 368 -17.50 26.39 12.40
CA ASP A 368 -17.30 26.61 13.83
C ASP A 368 -17.22 25.31 14.63
N ARG A 369 -17.60 24.18 14.02
CA ARG A 369 -17.45 22.85 14.58
C ARG A 369 -16.55 22.00 13.71
N GLU A 370 -15.62 21.30 14.34
CA GLU A 370 -14.73 20.35 13.69
C GLU A 370 -14.91 18.98 14.33
N VAL A 371 -15.07 17.94 13.50
CA VAL A 371 -15.26 16.57 13.94
C VAL A 371 -14.18 15.70 13.30
N ASP A 372 -13.40 15.04 14.15
CA ASP A 372 -12.34 14.12 13.73
C ASP A 372 -12.91 12.71 13.49
N ILE A 373 -13.00 12.32 12.22
CA ILE A 373 -13.39 10.99 11.77
C ILE A 373 -12.11 10.19 11.52
N GLY A 374 -11.53 9.75 12.64
CA GLY A 374 -10.31 8.97 12.69
C GLY A 374 -10.47 7.52 12.22
N ILE A 375 -9.40 6.76 12.40
CA ILE A 375 -9.36 5.32 12.10
C ILE A 375 -10.19 4.58 13.17
N PRO A 376 -11.03 3.60 12.80
CA PRO A 376 -11.82 2.83 13.76
C PRO A 376 -10.94 1.96 14.67
N ASP A 377 -11.38 1.80 15.92
CA ASP A 377 -10.81 0.86 16.90
C ASP A 377 -11.22 -0.59 16.57
N PRO A 378 -10.67 -1.63 17.24
CA PRO A 378 -11.04 -3.03 16.95
C PRO A 378 -12.56 -3.27 17.04
N THR A 379 -13.23 -2.73 18.06
CA THR A 379 -14.69 -2.82 18.20
C THR A 379 -15.41 -2.16 17.02
N GLY A 380 -14.94 -0.98 16.57
CA GLY A 380 -15.48 -0.29 15.42
C GLY A 380 -15.22 -1.00 14.10
N ARG A 381 -14.07 -1.67 13.94
CA ARG A 381 -13.79 -2.52 12.77
C ARG A 381 -14.66 -3.75 12.76
N LEU A 382 -14.97 -4.33 13.92
CA LEU A 382 -15.94 -5.41 14.04
C LEU A 382 -17.35 -4.96 13.59
N GLU A 383 -17.78 -3.76 13.98
CA GLU A 383 -19.04 -3.18 13.49
C GLU A 383 -19.03 -3.02 11.96
N ILE A 384 -17.94 -2.50 11.39
CA ILE A 384 -17.78 -2.33 9.94
C ILE A 384 -17.76 -3.68 9.21
N LEU A 385 -17.05 -4.68 9.75
CA LEU A 385 -17.03 -6.05 9.23
C LEU A 385 -18.44 -6.61 9.19
N ARG A 386 -19.19 -6.51 10.30
CA ARG A 386 -20.58 -6.97 10.38
C ARG A 386 -21.48 -6.31 9.34
N ILE A 387 -21.29 -5.03 9.04
CA ILE A 387 -22.04 -4.32 8.00
C ILE A 387 -21.72 -4.89 6.62
N HIS A 388 -20.43 -5.05 6.28
CA HIS A 388 -20.03 -5.52 4.96
C HIS A 388 -20.25 -7.02 4.74
N THR A 389 -20.20 -7.83 5.80
CA THR A 389 -20.53 -9.26 5.75
C THR A 389 -22.02 -9.54 5.94
N LYS A 390 -22.85 -8.51 6.19
CA LYS A 390 -24.30 -8.65 6.44
C LYS A 390 -25.05 -9.40 5.34
N ASN A 391 -24.60 -9.22 4.09
CA ASN A 391 -25.16 -9.86 2.90
C ASN A 391 -24.33 -11.07 2.42
N MET A 392 -23.24 -11.41 3.11
CA MET A 392 -22.37 -12.53 2.75
C MET A 392 -22.77 -13.77 3.56
N LYS A 393 -22.82 -14.94 2.91
CA LYS A 393 -22.94 -16.21 3.62
C LYS A 393 -21.57 -16.56 4.20
N LEU A 394 -21.42 -16.46 5.51
CA LEU A 394 -20.19 -16.83 6.21
C LEU A 394 -20.27 -18.31 6.65
N ALA A 395 -19.16 -19.01 6.57
CA ALA A 395 -19.02 -20.34 7.17
C ALA A 395 -18.86 -20.23 8.70
N GLU A 396 -19.13 -21.33 9.41
CA GLU A 396 -19.13 -21.36 10.89
C GLU A 396 -17.75 -21.12 11.51
N ASP A 397 -16.68 -21.31 10.73
CA ASP A 397 -15.29 -21.12 11.14
C ASP A 397 -14.85 -19.65 11.14
N VAL A 398 -15.66 -18.73 10.59
CA VAL A 398 -15.30 -17.32 10.45
C VAL A 398 -15.45 -16.57 11.76
N ASP A 399 -14.32 -16.15 12.32
CA ASP A 399 -14.26 -15.26 13.49
C ASP A 399 -13.98 -13.81 13.07
N LEU A 400 -15.04 -13.00 13.02
CA LEU A 400 -14.95 -11.56 12.70
C LEU A 400 -14.22 -10.76 13.79
N GLU A 401 -14.24 -11.21 15.04
CA GLU A 401 -13.56 -10.52 16.15
C GLU A 401 -12.05 -10.67 16.03
N GLN A 402 -11.59 -11.87 15.66
CA GLN A 402 -10.19 -12.09 15.31
C GLN A 402 -9.75 -11.23 14.13
N ILE A 403 -10.54 -11.20 13.05
CA ILE A 403 -10.23 -10.36 11.87
C ILE A 403 -10.18 -8.87 12.27
N ALA A 404 -11.08 -8.41 13.13
CA ALA A 404 -11.07 -7.03 13.62
C ALA A 404 -9.80 -6.69 14.42
N ALA A 405 -9.29 -7.64 15.21
CA ALA A 405 -8.03 -7.50 15.94
C ALA A 405 -6.82 -7.42 14.98
N ASP A 406 -6.79 -8.29 13.97
CA ASP A 406 -5.67 -8.39 13.02
C ASP A 406 -5.63 -7.25 11.98
N THR A 407 -6.77 -6.58 11.73
CA THR A 407 -6.91 -5.47 10.76
C THR A 407 -6.52 -4.10 11.32
N HIS A 408 -5.42 -4.02 12.05
CA HIS A 408 -5.01 -2.74 12.65
C HIS A 408 -4.69 -1.67 11.61
N GLY A 409 -5.17 -0.44 11.86
CA GLY A 409 -4.98 0.69 10.95
C GLY A 409 -5.87 0.65 9.69
N TYR A 410 -6.71 -0.37 9.51
CA TYR A 410 -7.66 -0.44 8.41
C TYR A 410 -8.76 0.60 8.62
N VAL A 411 -9.08 1.35 7.56
CA VAL A 411 -10.26 2.22 7.54
C VAL A 411 -11.47 1.50 6.97
N GLY A 412 -12.66 2.10 7.04
CA GLY A 412 -13.89 1.47 6.55
C GLY A 412 -13.80 0.96 5.11
N SER A 413 -13.17 1.73 4.21
CA SER A 413 -12.95 1.29 2.82
C SER A 413 -11.99 0.10 2.70
N ASP A 414 -11.01 -0.02 3.58
CA ASP A 414 -10.06 -1.14 3.57
C ASP A 414 -10.75 -2.42 4.04
N VAL A 415 -11.59 -2.32 5.08
CA VAL A 415 -12.41 -3.45 5.56
C VAL A 415 -13.43 -3.87 4.50
N ALA A 416 -14.06 -2.93 3.81
CA ALA A 416 -14.95 -3.22 2.68
C ALA A 416 -14.20 -3.95 1.54
N SER A 417 -12.99 -3.49 1.23
CA SER A 417 -12.12 -4.14 0.24
C SER A 417 -11.68 -5.53 0.67
N LEU A 418 -11.39 -5.72 1.97
CA LEU A 418 -11.02 -7.02 2.55
C LEU A 418 -12.17 -8.03 2.40
N CYS A 419 -13.39 -7.64 2.77
CA CYS A 419 -14.58 -8.48 2.61
C CYS A 419 -14.84 -8.83 1.14
N SER A 420 -14.67 -7.84 0.24
CA SER A 420 -14.83 -8.04 -1.20
C SER A 420 -13.79 -9.00 -1.77
N GLU A 421 -12.52 -8.90 -1.36
CA GLU A 421 -11.47 -9.83 -1.79
C GLU A 421 -11.69 -11.24 -1.23
N ALA A 422 -12.16 -11.38 0.01
CA ALA A 422 -12.53 -12.68 0.58
C ALA A 422 -13.69 -13.34 -0.21
N ALA A 423 -14.73 -12.58 -0.54
CA ALA A 423 -15.82 -13.05 -1.42
C ALA A 423 -15.31 -13.44 -2.81
N MET A 424 -14.50 -12.59 -3.45
CA MET A 424 -13.92 -12.87 -4.76
C MET A 424 -13.03 -14.11 -4.75
N GLN A 425 -12.32 -14.36 -3.65
CA GLN A 425 -11.53 -15.57 -3.48
C GLN A 425 -12.41 -16.82 -3.44
N GLN A 426 -13.52 -16.78 -2.72
CA GLN A 426 -14.49 -17.89 -2.70
C GLN A 426 -15.10 -18.14 -4.09
N ILE A 427 -15.42 -17.07 -4.83
CA ILE A 427 -15.92 -17.18 -6.22
C ILE A 427 -14.86 -17.81 -7.12
N ARG A 428 -13.58 -17.42 -6.98
CA ARG A 428 -12.47 -18.00 -7.77
C ARG A 428 -12.29 -19.49 -7.50
N GLU A 429 -12.43 -19.94 -6.26
CA GLU A 429 -12.31 -21.35 -5.87
C GLU A 429 -13.46 -22.22 -6.38
N LYS A 430 -14.62 -21.62 -6.64
CA LYS A 430 -15.84 -22.30 -7.10
C LYS A 430 -16.18 -22.00 -8.56
N MET A 431 -15.28 -21.36 -9.29
CA MET A 431 -15.49 -20.94 -10.69
C MET A 431 -15.73 -22.13 -11.63
N ASP A 432 -15.17 -23.31 -11.33
CA ASP A 432 -15.36 -24.53 -12.13
C ASP A 432 -16.80 -25.08 -12.08
N LEU A 433 -17.61 -24.64 -11.10
CA LEU A 433 -19.02 -25.03 -10.95
C LEU A 433 -20.00 -24.04 -11.60
N ILE A 434 -19.52 -22.88 -12.04
CA ILE A 434 -20.34 -21.80 -12.58
C ILE A 434 -20.17 -21.80 -14.10
N ASP A 435 -21.25 -22.05 -14.84
CA ASP A 435 -21.25 -21.89 -16.29
C ASP A 435 -21.27 -20.39 -16.63
N LEU A 436 -20.21 -19.90 -17.27
CA LEU A 436 -20.06 -18.49 -17.65
C LEU A 436 -20.86 -18.13 -18.91
N ASP A 437 -21.37 -19.13 -19.64
CA ASP A 437 -22.13 -18.93 -20.88
C ASP A 437 -23.63 -18.69 -20.64
N GLU A 438 -24.13 -18.91 -19.41
CA GLU A 438 -25.51 -18.59 -19.02
C GLU A 438 -25.66 -17.17 -18.47
N ASP A 439 -26.71 -16.45 -18.91
CA ASP A 439 -27.00 -15.07 -18.46
C ASP A 439 -27.55 -15.00 -17.01
N THR A 440 -27.92 -16.13 -16.41
CA THR A 440 -28.53 -16.22 -15.07
C THR A 440 -27.94 -17.38 -14.28
N ILE A 441 -27.63 -17.16 -13.01
CA ILE A 441 -27.07 -18.20 -12.12
C ILE A 441 -28.18 -18.77 -11.25
N ASP A 442 -28.26 -20.11 -11.19
CA ASP A 442 -29.22 -20.81 -10.35
C ASP A 442 -29.02 -20.50 -8.86
N ALA A 443 -30.14 -20.23 -8.17
CA ALA A 443 -30.15 -19.87 -6.76
C ALA A 443 -29.58 -20.96 -5.83
N GLU A 444 -29.64 -22.24 -6.23
CA GLU A 444 -29.04 -23.36 -5.48
C GLU A 444 -27.51 -23.34 -5.51
N VAL A 445 -26.92 -22.99 -6.67
CA VAL A 445 -25.47 -22.82 -6.80
C VAL A 445 -25.00 -21.65 -5.94
N LEU A 446 -25.75 -20.53 -5.94
CA LEU A 446 -25.49 -19.38 -5.08
C LEU A 446 -25.58 -19.72 -3.59
N ASP A 447 -26.46 -20.62 -3.18
CA ASP A 447 -26.54 -21.05 -1.78
C ASP A 447 -25.32 -21.87 -1.33
N SER A 448 -24.65 -22.57 -2.25
CA SER A 448 -23.42 -23.33 -1.94
C SER A 448 -22.17 -22.45 -1.71
N LEU A 449 -22.23 -21.16 -2.07
CA LEU A 449 -21.11 -20.21 -1.94
C LEU A 449 -21.02 -19.65 -0.50
N GLY A 450 -20.37 -20.36 0.41
CA GLY A 450 -20.05 -19.86 1.77
C GLY A 450 -18.60 -19.37 1.87
N VAL A 451 -18.38 -18.14 2.35
CA VAL A 451 -17.03 -17.57 2.55
C VAL A 451 -16.40 -18.11 3.83
N THR A 452 -15.20 -18.66 3.72
CA THR A 452 -14.46 -19.33 4.81
C THR A 452 -13.42 -18.42 5.46
N MET A 453 -12.90 -18.83 6.63
CA MET A 453 -11.84 -18.09 7.31
C MET A 453 -10.54 -18.03 6.49
N ASP A 454 -10.25 -19.07 5.71
CA ASP A 454 -9.06 -19.10 4.85
C ASP A 454 -9.15 -18.09 3.71
N ASN A 455 -10.35 -17.82 3.17
CA ASN A 455 -10.53 -16.74 2.20
C ASN A 455 -10.21 -15.36 2.84
N PHE A 456 -10.59 -15.14 4.10
CA PHE A 456 -10.22 -13.92 4.83
C PHE A 456 -8.71 -13.82 5.12
N ARG A 457 -8.05 -14.93 5.48
CA ARG A 457 -6.58 -14.96 5.65
C ARG A 457 -5.84 -14.65 4.36
N PHE A 458 -6.31 -15.19 3.23
CA PHE A 458 -5.78 -14.86 1.91
C PHE A 458 -5.96 -13.37 1.60
N ALA A 459 -7.14 -12.82 1.88
CA ALA A 459 -7.44 -11.42 1.66
C ALA A 459 -6.53 -10.51 2.52
N LEU A 460 -6.31 -10.84 3.79
CA LEU A 460 -5.40 -10.12 4.69
C LEU A 460 -3.95 -10.09 4.18
N GLY A 461 -3.49 -11.17 3.54
CA GLY A 461 -2.16 -11.23 2.92
C GLY A 461 -2.00 -10.33 1.69
N THR A 462 -3.11 -9.93 1.07
CA THR A 462 -3.13 -9.13 -0.17
C THR A 462 -3.50 -7.66 0.09
N SER A 463 -4.36 -7.40 1.09
CA SER A 463 -4.85 -6.06 1.41
C SER A 463 -3.81 -5.25 2.18
N ASN A 464 -3.58 -4.01 1.74
CA ASN A 464 -2.72 -3.05 2.44
C ASN A 464 -3.55 -1.86 2.92
N PRO A 465 -3.47 -1.49 4.22
CA PRO A 465 -4.27 -0.41 4.80
C PRO A 465 -3.96 0.94 4.14
N SER A 466 -5.00 1.63 3.67
CA SER A 466 -4.89 2.88 2.92
C SER A 466 -4.39 4.03 3.78
N ALA A 467 -4.70 4.03 5.09
CA ALA A 467 -4.23 5.05 6.03
C ALA A 467 -2.71 5.04 6.24
N LEU A 468 -2.03 3.92 5.97
CA LEU A 468 -0.61 3.71 6.29
C LEU A 468 0.32 3.79 5.05
N ARG A 469 -0.21 4.09 3.86
CA ARG A 469 0.55 4.02 2.58
C ARG A 469 1.61 5.10 2.38
N GLU A 470 1.52 6.25 3.04
CA GLU A 470 2.46 7.37 2.81
C GLU A 470 3.70 7.37 3.73
N THR A 471 3.65 6.67 4.87
CA THR A 471 4.79 6.41 5.77
C THR A 471 4.47 5.08 6.45
N VAL A 472 5.30 4.05 6.24
CA VAL A 472 4.99 2.67 6.66
C VAL A 472 4.83 2.61 8.18
N VAL A 473 3.57 2.64 8.63
CA VAL A 473 3.21 2.28 10.00
C VAL A 473 3.09 0.76 9.98
N GLU A 474 4.03 0.09 10.63
CA GLU A 474 4.11 -1.36 10.70
C GLU A 474 3.50 -1.80 12.04
N VAL A 475 2.77 -2.91 12.07
CA VAL A 475 2.56 -3.66 13.30
C VAL A 475 3.74 -4.61 13.44
N PRO A 476 4.65 -4.38 14.40
CA PRO A 476 5.84 -5.21 14.52
C PRO A 476 5.43 -6.62 14.98
N THR A 477 5.92 -7.64 14.29
CA THR A 477 5.66 -9.06 14.62
C THR A 477 6.66 -9.64 15.62
N VAL A 478 7.69 -8.87 15.97
CA VAL A 478 8.80 -9.29 16.85
C VAL A 478 8.28 -9.38 18.29
N LYS A 479 8.44 -10.52 18.95
CA LYS A 479 8.11 -10.70 20.37
C LYS A 479 9.35 -10.61 21.25
N TRP A 480 9.19 -10.52 22.57
CA TRP A 480 10.31 -10.57 23.52
C TRP A 480 11.17 -11.83 23.38
N ASP A 481 10.55 -12.96 23.01
CA ASP A 481 11.23 -14.24 22.78
C ASP A 481 12.18 -14.20 21.57
N ASP A 482 11.94 -13.31 20.61
CA ASP A 482 12.78 -13.15 19.43
C ASP A 482 14.03 -12.28 19.74
N VAL A 483 14.06 -11.64 20.91
CA VAL A 483 15.19 -10.82 21.39
C VAL A 483 15.93 -11.58 22.49
N GLY A 484 17.05 -12.20 22.14
CA GLY A 484 17.88 -12.93 23.10
C GLY A 484 18.67 -12.01 24.05
N GLY A 485 18.56 -12.25 25.36
CA GLY A 485 19.30 -11.53 26.40
C GLY A 485 18.73 -10.14 26.74
N LEU A 486 19.57 -9.25 27.26
CA LEU A 486 19.20 -7.85 27.62
C LEU A 486 18.06 -7.73 28.66
N GLU A 487 17.88 -8.70 29.56
CA GLU A 487 16.72 -8.75 30.47
C GLU A 487 16.53 -7.48 31.32
N LYS A 488 17.62 -6.87 31.79
CA LYS A 488 17.56 -5.60 32.53
C LYS A 488 16.97 -4.47 31.68
N VAL A 489 17.34 -4.43 30.39
CA VAL A 489 16.87 -3.39 29.47
C VAL A 489 15.41 -3.64 29.09
N LYS A 490 15.00 -4.91 28.91
CA LYS A 490 13.60 -5.26 28.67
C LYS A 490 12.71 -4.79 29.81
N GLN A 491 13.12 -5.07 31.05
CA GLN A 491 12.41 -4.62 32.24
C GLN A 491 12.31 -3.09 32.31
N GLU A 492 13.42 -2.38 32.09
CA GLU A 492 13.44 -0.91 32.07
C GLU A 492 12.50 -0.32 31.01
N LEU A 493 12.38 -0.97 29.84
CA LEU A 493 11.45 -0.55 28.79
C LEU A 493 9.98 -0.84 29.12
N GLN A 494 9.68 -1.98 29.76
CA GLN A 494 8.33 -2.26 30.26
C GLN A 494 7.91 -1.19 31.27
N GLU A 495 8.79 -0.85 32.22
CA GLU A 495 8.54 0.19 33.21
C GLU A 495 8.34 1.58 32.57
N THR A 496 9.09 1.88 31.50
CA THR A 496 9.09 3.19 30.85
C THR A 496 7.94 3.37 29.85
N VAL A 497 7.53 2.31 29.14
CA VAL A 497 6.57 2.38 28.02
C VAL A 497 5.24 1.73 28.36
N GLN A 498 5.26 0.53 28.93
CA GLN A 498 4.05 -0.26 29.17
C GLN A 498 3.28 0.27 30.38
N TYR A 499 3.96 0.55 31.51
CA TYR A 499 3.28 1.00 32.72
C TYR A 499 2.51 2.32 32.59
N PRO A 500 3.00 3.35 31.87
CA PRO A 500 2.21 4.56 31.63
C PRO A 500 0.93 4.32 30.82
N VAL A 501 0.92 3.30 29.97
CA VAL A 501 -0.22 2.97 29.10
C VAL A 501 -1.24 2.10 29.84
N GLU A 502 -0.78 1.08 30.57
CA GLU A 502 -1.64 0.14 31.30
C GLU A 502 -2.12 0.67 32.65
N HIS A 503 -1.33 1.53 33.30
CA HIS A 503 -1.58 2.03 34.65
C HIS A 503 -1.47 3.56 34.81
N PRO A 504 -2.18 4.36 33.99
CA PRO A 504 -2.11 5.83 34.05
C PRO A 504 -2.54 6.39 35.42
N GLU A 505 -3.42 5.69 36.15
CA GLU A 505 -3.90 6.07 37.48
C GLU A 505 -2.78 6.13 38.52
N LYS A 506 -1.77 5.26 38.40
CA LYS A 506 -0.62 5.24 39.32
C LYS A 506 0.23 6.50 39.12
N PHE A 507 0.48 6.90 37.86
CA PHE A 507 1.24 8.12 37.56
C PHE A 507 0.52 9.38 38.04
N LEU A 508 -0.80 9.45 37.84
CA LEU A 508 -1.65 10.52 38.39
C LEU A 508 -1.60 10.59 39.92
N LYS A 509 -1.70 9.43 40.61
CA LYS A 509 -1.63 9.33 42.07
C LYS A 509 -0.31 9.89 42.63
N TYR A 510 0.80 9.60 41.97
CA TYR A 510 2.12 10.09 42.38
C TYR A 510 2.48 11.45 41.78
N GLY A 511 1.57 12.08 41.02
CA GLY A 511 1.79 13.39 40.39
C GLY A 511 2.95 13.40 39.40
N MET A 512 3.33 12.23 38.86
CA MET A 512 4.45 12.08 37.95
C MET A 512 3.96 12.06 36.50
N SER A 513 4.64 12.79 35.64
CA SER A 513 4.46 12.64 34.19
C SER A 513 5.40 11.54 33.68
N PRO A 514 4.93 10.61 32.85
CA PRO A 514 5.80 9.61 32.25
C PRO A 514 6.83 10.28 31.33
N SER A 515 8.01 9.67 31.21
CA SER A 515 9.03 10.12 30.25
C SER A 515 8.50 9.99 28.82
N LYS A 516 8.75 11.01 28.00
CA LYS A 516 8.21 11.08 26.63
C LYS A 516 9.05 10.31 25.63
N GLY A 517 10.30 10.00 25.95
CA GLY A 517 11.13 9.23 25.04
C GLY A 517 12.43 8.67 25.60
N VAL A 518 12.94 7.69 24.88
CA VAL A 518 14.14 6.91 25.22
C VAL A 518 15.16 7.05 24.10
N LEU A 519 16.44 7.16 24.45
CA LEU A 519 17.56 7.05 23.52
C LEU A 519 18.33 5.76 23.76
N PHE A 520 18.30 4.85 22.79
CA PHE A 520 19.18 3.71 22.68
C PHE A 520 20.54 4.10 22.13
N TYR A 521 21.59 3.75 22.86
CA TYR A 521 22.97 3.89 22.38
C TYR A 521 23.79 2.63 22.65
N GLY A 522 24.71 2.33 21.74
CA GLY A 522 25.59 1.18 21.87
C GLY A 522 26.20 0.78 20.52
N PRO A 523 27.07 -0.25 20.49
CA PRO A 523 27.68 -0.71 19.26
C PRO A 523 26.66 -1.16 18.20
N PRO A 524 27.02 -1.14 16.91
CA PRO A 524 26.15 -1.62 15.84
C PRO A 524 25.87 -3.12 15.99
N GLY A 525 24.70 -3.56 15.52
CA GLY A 525 24.36 -4.99 15.50
C GLY A 525 23.95 -5.60 16.85
N THR A 526 23.65 -4.80 17.88
CA THR A 526 23.21 -5.29 19.21
C THR A 526 21.68 -5.43 19.37
N GLY A 527 20.90 -5.23 18.30
CA GLY A 527 19.45 -5.45 18.34
C GLY A 527 18.59 -4.25 18.75
N LYS A 528 19.12 -3.01 18.74
CA LYS A 528 18.38 -1.78 19.09
C LYS A 528 17.04 -1.63 18.36
N THR A 529 17.04 -1.89 17.05
CA THR A 529 15.83 -1.85 16.21
C THR A 529 14.85 -2.98 16.55
N MET A 530 15.35 -4.20 16.83
CA MET A 530 14.48 -5.32 17.23
C MET A 530 13.85 -5.10 18.59
N LEU A 531 14.58 -4.49 19.52
CA LEU A 531 14.10 -4.14 20.85
C LEU A 531 12.96 -3.11 20.78
N ALA A 532 13.08 -2.10 19.92
CA ALA A 532 12.03 -1.12 19.67
C ALA A 532 10.77 -1.75 19.05
N LYS A 533 10.94 -2.72 18.15
CA LYS A 533 9.83 -3.49 17.58
C LYS A 533 9.15 -4.39 18.62
N ALA A 534 9.94 -5.04 19.49
CA ALA A 534 9.41 -5.93 20.52
C ALA A 534 8.55 -5.18 21.55
N ILE A 535 8.99 -4.03 22.05
CA ILE A 535 8.18 -3.22 22.99
C ILE A 535 6.90 -2.69 22.35
N ALA A 536 6.96 -2.31 21.07
CA ALA A 536 5.78 -1.86 20.35
C ALA A 536 4.74 -2.98 20.16
N ASN A 537 5.20 -4.21 19.89
CA ASN A 537 4.33 -5.38 19.79
C ASN A 537 3.71 -5.73 21.15
N GLU A 538 4.49 -5.71 22.23
CA GLU A 538 3.99 -6.00 23.58
C GLU A 538 2.90 -5.02 24.01
N CYS A 539 3.07 -3.74 23.68
CA CYS A 539 2.07 -2.71 23.96
C CYS A 539 0.89 -2.70 22.96
N ASN A 540 0.84 -3.64 22.00
CA ASN A 540 -0.10 -3.63 20.86
C ASN A 540 -0.19 -2.25 20.19
N ALA A 541 0.95 -1.58 20.05
CA ALA A 541 1.06 -0.22 19.56
C ALA A 541 1.55 -0.19 18.10
N ASN A 542 1.10 0.82 17.36
CA ASN A 542 1.61 1.11 16.02
C ASN A 542 3.11 1.41 16.07
N PHE A 543 3.88 0.96 15.08
CA PHE A 543 5.31 1.24 15.00
C PHE A 543 5.63 2.08 13.76
N ILE A 544 6.21 3.26 13.97
CA ILE A 544 6.64 4.17 12.90
C ILE A 544 8.16 4.23 12.93
N SER A 545 8.80 3.55 11.97
CA SER A 545 10.25 3.62 11.81
C SER A 545 10.63 4.77 10.87
N ILE A 546 11.47 5.68 11.35
CA ILE A 546 12.01 6.79 10.57
C ILE A 546 13.52 6.62 10.54
N LYS A 547 14.08 6.39 9.36
CA LYS A 547 15.54 6.30 9.23
C LYS A 547 16.12 7.68 8.98
N GLY A 548 17.25 7.99 9.60
CA GLY A 548 17.83 9.33 9.48
C GLY A 548 18.04 9.86 8.04
N PRO A 549 18.50 9.03 7.07
CA PRO A 549 18.58 9.44 5.67
C PRO A 549 17.23 9.77 5.01
N GLU A 550 16.11 9.19 5.46
CA GLU A 550 14.78 9.45 4.89
C GLU A 550 14.40 10.93 5.10
N LEU A 551 14.67 11.48 6.29
CA LEU A 551 14.38 12.89 6.58
C LEU A 551 15.25 13.88 5.79
N LEU A 552 16.42 13.45 5.30
CA LEU A 552 17.35 14.28 4.50
C LEU A 552 17.06 14.24 2.99
N THR A 553 16.45 13.17 2.48
CA THR A 553 16.26 12.94 1.04
C THR A 553 15.00 13.59 0.46
N MET A 554 14.06 14.03 1.31
CA MET A 554 12.75 14.56 0.90
C MET A 554 12.76 16.04 0.44
N TRP A 555 13.72 16.43 -0.40
CA TRP A 555 13.87 17.76 -1.03
C TRP A 555 14.33 18.93 -0.13
N PHE A 556 15.14 19.80 -0.73
CA PHE A 556 15.58 21.08 -0.17
C PHE A 556 14.39 22.03 -0.02
N GLY A 557 13.86 22.16 1.20
CA GLY A 557 12.84 23.16 1.56
C GLY A 557 11.54 22.62 2.17
N GLU A 558 11.21 21.34 1.95
CA GLU A 558 9.97 20.70 2.45
C GLU A 558 10.18 19.83 3.72
N SER A 559 11.43 19.63 4.14
CA SER A 559 11.79 18.70 5.21
C SER A 559 11.14 19.03 6.57
N GLU A 560 10.85 20.31 6.87
CA GLU A 560 10.16 20.71 8.10
C GLU A 560 8.68 20.33 8.10
N ALA A 561 7.97 20.54 6.98
CA ALA A 561 6.55 20.20 6.87
C ALA A 561 6.36 18.68 6.98
N ASN A 562 7.26 17.90 6.38
CA ASN A 562 7.22 16.45 6.44
C ASN A 562 7.46 15.93 7.86
N VAL A 563 8.34 16.55 8.65
CA VAL A 563 8.48 16.19 10.07
C VAL A 563 7.16 16.41 10.80
N ARG A 564 6.46 17.55 10.58
CA ARG A 564 5.13 17.76 11.17
C ARG A 564 4.15 16.69 10.76
N ASP A 565 4.08 16.39 9.46
CA ASP A 565 3.16 15.38 8.94
C ASP A 565 3.42 13.99 9.54
N VAL A 566 4.69 13.64 9.79
CA VAL A 566 5.06 12.37 10.46
C VAL A 566 4.60 12.34 11.92
N PHE A 567 4.77 13.44 12.65
CA PHE A 567 4.25 13.56 14.02
C PHE A 567 2.72 13.61 14.05
N ASP A 568 2.06 14.28 13.11
CA ASP A 568 0.61 14.29 12.94
C ASP A 568 0.08 12.87 12.70
N LYS A 569 0.76 12.09 11.85
CA LYS A 569 0.45 10.69 11.59
C LYS A 569 0.62 9.81 12.83
N ALA A 570 1.72 9.97 13.57
CA ALA A 570 1.90 9.25 14.83
C ALA A 570 0.82 9.59 15.86
N ARG A 571 0.38 10.85 15.90
CA ARG A 571 -0.72 11.30 16.76
C ARG A 571 -2.08 10.75 16.33
N ALA A 572 -2.28 10.50 15.02
CA ALA A 572 -3.48 9.86 14.49
C ALA A 572 -3.46 8.33 14.67
N ALA A 573 -2.27 7.73 14.68
CA ALA A 573 -2.02 6.31 14.89
C ALA A 573 -1.84 5.94 16.38
N ALA A 574 -2.14 6.82 17.34
CA ALA A 574 -1.98 6.52 18.75
C ALA A 574 -2.93 5.37 19.20
N PRO A 575 -2.49 4.39 20.02
CA PRO A 575 -1.17 4.28 20.65
C PRO A 575 -0.06 3.90 19.65
N CYS A 576 1.04 4.65 19.69
CA CYS A 576 2.10 4.55 18.68
C CYS A 576 3.50 4.72 19.30
N VAL A 577 4.44 3.89 18.87
CA VAL A 577 5.88 4.04 19.10
C VAL A 577 6.53 4.61 17.85
N MET A 578 7.09 5.81 17.95
CA MET A 578 7.86 6.45 16.90
C MET A 578 9.35 6.15 17.12
N PHE A 579 9.96 5.41 16.21
CA PHE A 579 11.36 4.98 16.28
C PHE A 579 12.23 5.73 15.27
N PHE A 580 13.12 6.59 15.75
CA PHE A 580 14.15 7.26 14.95
C PHE A 580 15.43 6.43 14.94
N ASP A 581 15.69 5.72 13.84
CA ASP A 581 16.93 4.95 13.66
C ASP A 581 18.03 5.81 13.02
N GLU A 582 19.28 5.52 13.37
CA GLU A 582 20.48 6.24 12.91
C GLU A 582 20.38 7.77 13.13
N LEU A 583 19.99 8.19 14.34
CA LEU A 583 19.88 9.62 14.70
C LEU A 583 21.19 10.39 14.51
N ASP A 584 22.34 9.73 14.58
CA ASP A 584 23.66 10.29 14.31
C ASP A 584 23.86 10.80 12.88
N SER A 585 23.01 10.39 11.93
CA SER A 585 23.05 10.89 10.56
C SER A 585 22.45 12.30 10.40
N ILE A 586 21.48 12.69 11.24
CA ILE A 586 20.80 14.00 11.21
C ILE A 586 21.27 14.89 12.36
N ALA A 587 21.42 14.34 13.56
CA ALA A 587 21.58 15.08 14.80
C ALA A 587 23.05 15.29 15.18
N LYS A 588 23.91 15.67 14.22
CA LYS A 588 25.32 15.97 14.50
C LYS A 588 25.46 17.25 15.33
N ALA A 589 26.36 17.25 16.31
CA ALA A 589 26.65 18.42 17.13
C ALA A 589 26.95 19.66 16.27
N ARG A 590 26.25 20.76 16.55
CA ARG A 590 26.36 22.03 15.83
C ARG A 590 27.79 22.57 15.94
N GLY A 591 28.48 22.80 14.81
CA GLY A 591 29.69 23.63 14.78
C GLY A 591 31.04 22.95 14.50
N GLY A 592 31.11 21.77 13.90
CA GLY A 592 32.39 21.12 13.53
C GLY A 592 33.14 21.73 12.33
N SER A 593 32.48 22.55 11.51
CA SER A 593 33.07 23.19 10.32
C SER A 593 32.80 24.69 10.34
N SER A 594 33.84 25.46 10.60
CA SER A 594 33.85 26.93 10.48
C SER A 594 33.51 27.34 9.04
N GLY A 595 32.23 27.60 8.74
CA GLY A 595 31.85 28.19 7.46
C GLY A 595 30.41 28.00 6.97
N ASP A 596 29.66 26.98 7.41
CA ASP A 596 28.33 26.71 6.84
C ASP A 596 27.21 27.17 7.80
N GLY A 597 26.51 28.24 7.41
CA GLY A 597 25.31 28.69 8.10
C GLY A 597 24.17 27.70 7.89
N GLY A 598 23.66 27.13 8.99
CA GLY A 598 22.35 26.47 9.09
C GLY A 598 22.03 25.47 7.98
N GLY A 599 22.67 24.29 8.03
CA GLY A 599 22.38 23.21 7.08
C GLY A 599 20.91 22.74 7.17
N ALA A 600 20.44 22.03 6.14
CA ALA A 600 19.11 21.41 6.14
C ALA A 600 18.88 20.49 7.36
N GLY A 601 19.93 19.82 7.85
CA GLY A 601 19.89 19.00 9.06
C GLY A 601 19.55 19.77 10.33
N ASP A 602 20.07 21.00 10.50
CA ASP A 602 19.80 21.84 11.68
C ASP A 602 18.32 22.26 11.75
N ARG A 603 17.72 22.56 10.59
CA ARG A 603 16.30 22.91 10.48
C ARG A 603 15.38 21.73 10.80
N VAL A 604 15.68 20.56 10.25
CA VAL A 604 14.97 19.31 10.56
C VAL A 604 15.07 18.99 12.06
N LEU A 605 16.26 19.09 12.64
CA LEU A 605 16.47 18.87 14.07
C LEU A 605 15.64 19.84 14.92
N ASN A 606 15.65 21.14 14.61
CA ASN A 606 14.84 22.13 15.32
C ASN A 606 13.33 21.84 15.22
N GLN A 607 12.85 21.34 14.08
CA GLN A 607 11.45 20.95 13.94
C GLN A 607 11.12 19.71 14.78
N ILE A 608 11.99 18.68 14.80
CA ILE A 608 11.80 17.51 15.68
C ILE A 608 11.71 17.95 17.14
N LEU A 609 12.61 18.84 17.59
CA LEU A 609 12.57 19.36 18.95
C LEU A 609 11.26 20.09 19.27
N THR A 610 10.75 20.88 18.31
CA THR A 610 9.49 21.61 18.43
C THR A 610 8.30 20.66 18.54
N GLU A 611 8.27 19.60 17.74
CA GLU A 611 7.21 18.58 17.80
C GLU A 611 7.27 17.77 19.10
N MET A 612 8.47 17.39 19.56
CA MET A 612 8.67 16.70 20.84
C MET A 612 8.17 17.53 22.03
N ASP A 613 8.51 18.83 22.06
CA ASP A 613 8.08 19.75 23.11
C ASP A 613 6.55 20.02 23.01
N GLY A 614 6.02 20.10 21.79
CA GLY A 614 4.60 20.30 21.48
C GLY A 614 3.71 19.08 21.71
N MET A 615 4.29 17.91 22.03
CA MET A 615 3.51 16.72 22.38
C MET A 615 2.86 16.89 23.76
N ASN A 616 1.54 17.11 23.75
CA ASN A 616 0.72 17.07 24.96
C ASN A 616 0.74 15.67 25.59
N ALA A 617 0.93 15.59 26.91
CA ALA A 617 1.02 14.34 27.68
C ALA A 617 -0.23 13.42 27.59
N LYS A 618 -1.33 13.89 26.97
CA LYS A 618 -2.58 13.13 26.82
C LYS A 618 -2.64 12.22 25.59
N LYS A 619 -1.72 12.35 24.63
CA LYS A 619 -1.67 11.46 23.45
C LYS A 619 -0.61 10.39 23.69
N ASN A 620 -0.99 9.10 23.61
CA ASN A 620 -0.12 7.93 23.82
C ASN A 620 0.86 7.73 22.64
N VAL A 621 1.73 8.71 22.39
CA VAL A 621 2.80 8.64 21.41
C VAL A 621 4.13 8.61 22.16
N PHE A 622 4.86 7.51 21.99
CA PHE A 622 6.15 7.30 22.64
C PHE A 622 7.29 7.41 21.63
N ILE A 623 8.37 8.10 21.97
CA ILE A 623 9.49 8.34 21.04
C ILE A 623 10.71 7.53 21.47
N ILE A 624 11.26 6.74 20.55
CA ILE A 624 12.51 6.01 20.76
C ILE A 624 13.52 6.48 19.71
N GLY A 625 14.67 6.98 20.15
CA GLY A 625 15.82 7.24 19.28
C GLY A 625 16.85 6.13 19.38
N ALA A 626 17.53 5.79 18.28
CA ALA A 626 18.68 4.89 18.29
C ALA A 626 19.90 5.54 17.64
N THR A 627 21.06 5.33 18.25
CA THR A 627 22.35 5.79 17.71
C THR A 627 23.47 4.78 17.92
N ASN A 628 24.37 4.72 16.96
CA ASN A 628 25.65 4.03 17.11
C ASN A 628 26.77 4.98 17.56
N ARG A 629 26.54 6.30 17.55
CA ARG A 629 27.55 7.33 17.83
C ARG A 629 27.00 8.37 18.80
N PRO A 630 26.92 8.04 20.10
CA PRO A 630 26.35 8.96 21.09
C PRO A 630 27.21 10.21 21.31
N ASP A 631 28.50 10.15 20.97
CA ASP A 631 29.44 11.28 20.98
C ASP A 631 29.08 12.38 19.97
N GLN A 632 28.36 12.03 18.91
CA GLN A 632 28.01 12.98 17.83
C GLN A 632 26.64 13.62 18.01
N ILE A 633 25.83 13.18 18.96
CA ILE A 633 24.45 13.67 19.16
C ILE A 633 24.42 15.09 19.74
N ASP A 634 23.53 15.93 19.23
CA ASP A 634 23.22 17.22 19.83
C ASP A 634 22.61 17.07 21.24
N SER A 635 23.28 17.66 22.24
CA SER A 635 22.85 17.69 23.65
C SER A 635 21.43 18.23 23.88
N ALA A 636 20.86 18.99 22.93
CA ALA A 636 19.49 19.47 22.99
C ALA A 636 18.46 18.33 22.99
N LEU A 637 18.75 17.20 22.32
CA LEU A 637 17.86 16.03 22.32
C LEU A 637 17.82 15.32 23.69
N LEU A 638 18.90 15.42 24.46
CA LEU A 638 19.08 14.73 25.75
C LEU A 638 18.48 15.48 26.94
N ARG A 639 17.80 16.61 26.71
CA ARG A 639 17.22 17.42 27.78
C ARG A 639 15.97 16.75 28.38
N PRO A 640 15.71 16.94 29.70
CA PRO A 640 14.49 16.45 30.34
C PRO A 640 13.22 16.82 29.57
N GLY A 641 12.31 15.86 29.36
CA GLY A 641 11.08 16.05 28.59
C GLY A 641 11.20 15.74 27.09
N ARG A 642 12.38 15.33 26.60
CA ARG A 642 12.63 14.88 25.22
C ARG A 642 13.07 13.40 25.21
N LEU A 643 14.34 13.11 24.90
CA LEU A 643 14.95 11.78 25.05
C LEU A 643 15.75 11.74 26.35
N ASP A 644 15.04 11.73 27.47
CA ASP A 644 15.62 11.89 28.80
C ASP A 644 16.11 10.59 29.43
N GLN A 645 15.55 9.45 29.00
CA GLN A 645 16.01 8.12 29.35
C GLN A 645 17.08 7.65 28.36
N LEU A 646 18.33 7.50 28.82
CA LEU A 646 19.43 7.00 28.00
C LEU A 646 19.73 5.55 28.38
N ILE A 647 19.39 4.63 27.49
CA ILE A 647 19.55 3.19 27.71
C ILE A 647 20.76 2.69 26.90
N TYR A 648 21.74 2.13 27.62
CA TYR A 648 22.92 1.52 27.02
C TYR A 648 22.63 0.08 26.61
N ILE A 649 22.88 -0.25 25.34
CA ILE A 649 22.71 -1.61 24.81
C ILE A 649 24.11 -2.20 24.53
N PRO A 650 24.66 -3.01 25.46
CA PRO A 650 26.01 -3.57 25.34
C PRO A 650 26.09 -4.71 24.31
N LEU A 651 27.31 -5.19 24.06
CA LEU A 651 27.52 -6.48 23.39
C LEU A 651 27.01 -7.64 24.28
N PRO A 652 26.52 -8.73 23.68
CA PRO A 652 25.96 -9.85 24.43
C PRO A 652 27.03 -10.63 25.22
N ASP A 653 26.73 -10.91 26.48
CA ASP A 653 27.49 -11.84 27.32
C ASP A 653 27.24 -13.30 26.91
N GLU A 654 27.98 -14.26 27.48
CA GLU A 654 27.84 -15.68 27.11
C GLU A 654 26.40 -16.21 27.22
N PRO A 655 25.66 -15.96 28.33
CA PRO A 655 24.25 -16.30 28.41
C PRO A 655 23.39 -15.64 27.32
N SER A 656 23.59 -14.34 27.05
CA SER A 656 22.84 -13.64 26.00
C SER A 656 23.16 -14.18 24.61
N ARG A 657 24.42 -14.53 24.31
CA ARG A 657 24.82 -15.13 23.02
C ARG A 657 24.11 -16.47 22.81
N LEU A 658 24.03 -17.30 23.85
CA LEU A 658 23.28 -18.55 23.80
C LEU A 658 21.78 -18.30 23.52
N SER A 659 21.17 -17.33 24.20
CA SER A 659 19.77 -16.97 23.96
C SER A 659 19.54 -16.42 22.56
N ILE A 660 20.47 -15.62 22.03
CA ILE A 660 20.42 -15.10 20.65
C ILE A 660 20.49 -16.25 19.64
N LEU A 661 21.43 -17.18 19.81
CA LEU A 661 21.55 -18.36 18.93
C LEU A 661 20.26 -19.19 18.92
N LYS A 662 19.65 -19.42 20.10
CA LYS A 662 18.35 -20.11 20.22
C LYS A 662 17.23 -19.35 19.51
N ALA A 663 17.15 -18.03 19.70
CA ALA A 663 16.13 -17.21 19.05
C ALA A 663 16.28 -17.22 17.52
N CYS A 664 17.51 -17.09 17.00
CA CYS A 664 17.79 -17.13 15.57
C CYS A 664 17.44 -18.49 14.92
N LEU A 665 17.69 -19.59 15.63
CA LEU A 665 17.48 -20.95 15.11
C LEU A 665 16.10 -21.53 15.42
N LYS A 666 15.24 -20.80 16.14
CA LYS A 666 13.88 -21.25 16.53
C LYS A 666 13.02 -21.72 15.35
N LYS A 667 13.22 -21.14 14.16
CA LYS A 667 12.47 -21.46 12.93
C LYS A 667 13.22 -22.41 12.00
N SER A 668 14.42 -22.86 12.36
CA SER A 668 15.27 -23.69 11.51
C SER A 668 15.43 -25.09 12.10
N PRO A 669 15.35 -26.15 11.31
CA PRO A 669 15.63 -27.51 11.79
C PRO A 669 17.13 -27.66 12.04
N VAL A 670 17.52 -27.88 13.29
CA VAL A 670 18.92 -28.01 13.71
C VAL A 670 19.12 -29.38 14.34
N SER A 671 20.17 -30.06 13.92
CA SER A 671 20.51 -31.38 14.44
C SER A 671 20.88 -31.33 15.91
N GLN A 672 20.46 -32.35 16.67
CA GLN A 672 20.84 -32.52 18.08
C GLN A 672 22.36 -32.61 18.30
N SER A 673 23.14 -32.86 17.23
CA SER A 673 24.60 -32.88 17.24
C SER A 673 25.25 -31.49 17.44
N VAL A 674 24.49 -30.40 17.31
CA VAL A 674 24.99 -29.02 17.41
C VAL A 674 24.92 -28.51 18.85
N ASP A 675 26.08 -28.30 19.49
CA ASP A 675 26.14 -27.69 20.82
C ASP A 675 26.19 -26.15 20.76
N LEU A 676 25.05 -25.52 21.01
CA LEU A 676 24.94 -24.06 21.07
C LEU A 676 25.71 -23.44 22.25
N ASN A 677 25.97 -24.18 23.33
CA ASN A 677 26.76 -23.66 24.47
C ASN A 677 28.21 -23.46 24.06
N PHE A 678 28.77 -24.42 23.31
CA PHE A 678 30.12 -24.31 22.78
C PHE A 678 30.24 -23.11 21.82
N LEU A 679 29.29 -22.96 20.88
CA LEU A 679 29.27 -21.80 19.97
C LEU A 679 29.20 -20.46 20.72
N ALA A 680 28.40 -20.37 21.79
CA ALA A 680 28.32 -19.17 22.61
C ALA A 680 29.66 -18.85 23.32
N LYS A 681 30.40 -19.86 23.78
CA LYS A 681 31.74 -19.68 24.38
C LYS A 681 32.78 -19.21 23.36
N SER A 682 32.76 -19.78 22.16
CA SER A 682 33.74 -19.48 21.11
C SER A 682 33.53 -18.13 20.41
N THR A 683 32.36 -17.52 20.54
CA THR A 683 31.99 -16.25 19.88
C THR A 683 32.15 -15.02 20.79
N HIS A 684 33.20 -14.99 21.61
CA HIS A 684 33.45 -13.85 22.50
C HIS A 684 33.67 -12.54 21.72
N GLY A 685 32.92 -11.50 22.09
CA GLY A 685 32.98 -10.16 21.46
C GLY A 685 32.17 -10.02 20.16
N PHE A 686 31.45 -11.06 19.74
CA PHE A 686 30.55 -10.99 18.60
C PHE A 686 29.28 -10.21 18.96
N SER A 687 28.78 -9.41 18.02
CA SER A 687 27.47 -8.75 18.14
C SER A 687 26.33 -9.72 17.81
N GLY A 688 25.09 -9.36 18.14
CA GLY A 688 23.93 -10.16 17.75
C GLY A 688 23.82 -10.36 16.24
N ALA A 689 24.15 -9.33 15.46
CA ALA A 689 24.20 -9.41 14.00
C ALA A 689 25.27 -10.40 13.50
N ASP A 690 26.44 -10.45 14.16
CA ASP A 690 27.50 -11.40 13.79
C ASP A 690 27.06 -12.85 14.08
N LEU A 691 26.35 -13.09 15.19
CA LEU A 691 25.78 -14.42 15.51
C LEU A 691 24.71 -14.84 14.50
N THR A 692 23.86 -13.89 14.07
CA THR A 692 22.87 -14.13 13.02
C THR A 692 23.55 -14.45 11.68
N GLU A 693 24.67 -13.79 11.34
CA GLU A 693 25.44 -14.09 10.12
C GLU A 693 25.96 -15.53 10.13
N ILE A 694 26.49 -16.00 11.26
CA ILE A 694 26.93 -17.40 11.43
C ILE A 694 25.77 -18.37 11.21
N CYS A 695 24.61 -18.13 11.84
CA CYS A 695 23.43 -19.00 11.68
C CYS A 695 22.91 -19.02 10.24
N GLN A 696 22.79 -17.85 9.61
CA GLN A 696 22.35 -17.74 8.21
C GLN A 696 23.33 -18.41 7.25
N ARG A 697 24.63 -18.32 7.54
CA ARG A 697 25.66 -18.95 6.73
C ARG A 697 25.62 -20.47 6.85
N ALA A 698 25.47 -21.01 8.07
CA ALA A 698 25.28 -22.43 8.29
C ALA A 698 24.03 -22.95 7.55
N ALA A 699 22.90 -22.24 7.65
CA ALA A 699 21.68 -22.57 6.92
C ALA A 699 21.87 -22.54 5.39
N LYS A 700 22.59 -21.55 4.85
CA LYS A 700 22.91 -21.49 3.41
C LYS A 700 23.77 -22.67 2.94
N LEU A 701 24.67 -23.17 3.78
CA LEU A 701 25.47 -24.35 3.47
C LEU A 701 24.59 -25.61 3.45
N ALA A 702 23.70 -25.76 4.43
CA ALA A 702 22.74 -26.88 4.46
C ALA A 702 21.80 -26.87 3.25
N ILE A 703 21.24 -25.70 2.88
CA ILE A 703 20.40 -25.55 1.69
C ILE A 703 21.18 -25.92 0.42
N ARG A 704 22.44 -25.52 0.34
CA ARG A 704 23.30 -25.87 -0.80
C ARG A 704 23.51 -27.37 -0.89
N GLU A 705 23.76 -28.04 0.23
CA GLU A 705 23.94 -29.50 0.28
C GLU A 705 22.66 -30.24 -0.11
N SER A 706 21.50 -29.83 0.41
CA SER A 706 20.17 -30.36 0.06
C SER A 706 19.90 -30.26 -1.45
N ILE A 707 20.09 -29.06 -2.05
CA ILE A 707 19.92 -28.87 -3.49
C ILE A 707 20.90 -29.73 -4.30
N ASP A 708 22.17 -29.83 -3.88
CA ASP A 708 23.17 -30.66 -4.57
C ASP A 708 22.81 -32.16 -4.48
N ALA A 709 22.21 -32.61 -3.37
CA ALA A 709 21.73 -33.97 -3.17
C ALA A 709 20.51 -34.30 -4.05
N ASP A 710 19.54 -33.40 -4.14
CA ASP A 710 18.36 -33.54 -5.02
C ASP A 710 18.74 -33.64 -6.50
N ILE A 711 19.73 -32.83 -6.92
CA ILE A 711 20.25 -32.88 -8.29
C ILE A 711 20.90 -34.25 -8.56
N ARG A 712 21.67 -34.80 -7.61
CA ARG A 712 22.27 -36.13 -7.75
C ARG A 712 21.20 -37.23 -7.80
N ARG A 713 20.22 -37.19 -6.89
CA ARG A 713 19.12 -38.17 -6.84
C ARG A 713 18.30 -38.17 -8.14
N THR A 714 17.98 -36.99 -8.66
CA THR A 714 17.27 -36.84 -9.95
C THR A 714 18.09 -37.42 -11.10
N ARG A 715 19.41 -37.22 -11.08
CA ARG A 715 20.31 -37.79 -12.09
C ARG A 715 20.41 -39.31 -11.98
N GLU A 716 20.52 -39.87 -10.78
CA GLU A 716 20.55 -41.31 -10.55
C GLU A 716 19.22 -41.99 -10.90
N LYS A 717 18.07 -41.36 -10.62
CA LYS A 717 16.76 -41.82 -11.09
C LYS A 717 16.72 -41.87 -12.62
N ARG A 718 17.12 -40.80 -13.31
CA ARG A 718 17.21 -40.78 -14.79
C ARG A 718 18.14 -41.86 -15.35
N GLU A 719 19.32 -42.05 -14.75
CA GLU A 719 20.27 -43.08 -15.18
C GLU A 719 19.73 -44.51 -14.94
N LYS A 720 18.90 -44.73 -13.89
CA LYS A 720 18.18 -45.99 -13.66
C LYS A 720 17.01 -46.19 -14.65
N ASP A 721 16.25 -45.14 -14.95
CA ASP A 721 15.14 -45.16 -15.91
C ASP A 721 15.61 -45.38 -17.36
N GLU A 722 16.86 -45.00 -17.65
CA GLU A 722 17.54 -45.26 -18.93
C GLU A 722 18.17 -46.67 -18.99
N ALA A 723 18.50 -47.27 -17.84
CA ALA A 723 19.06 -48.62 -17.75
C ALA A 723 18.00 -49.73 -17.67
N ALA A 724 16.79 -49.42 -17.20
CA ALA A 724 15.64 -50.33 -17.21
C ALA A 724 14.99 -50.33 -18.61
N GLY A 725 15.00 -51.49 -19.28
CA GLY A 725 14.33 -51.68 -20.58
C GLY A 725 12.81 -51.48 -20.50
N GLU A 726 12.19 -51.20 -21.66
CA GLU A 726 10.81 -50.70 -21.80
C GLU A 726 9.69 -51.56 -21.16
N ASP A 727 9.96 -52.77 -20.68
CA ASP A 727 8.94 -53.71 -20.19
C ASP A 727 8.63 -53.65 -18.67
N GLU A 728 9.39 -52.90 -17.86
CA GLU A 728 9.13 -52.77 -16.40
C GLU A 728 8.55 -51.38 -15.98
N LYS A 729 8.22 -50.51 -16.94
CA LYS A 729 7.78 -49.12 -16.68
C LYS A 729 6.33 -48.95 -16.17
N MET A 730 5.59 -50.02 -15.86
CA MET A 730 4.14 -49.94 -15.62
C MET A 730 3.63 -50.58 -14.32
N VAL A 731 4.42 -50.71 -13.25
CA VAL A 731 3.89 -51.28 -11.99
C VAL A 731 4.21 -50.53 -10.69
N GLU A 732 5.02 -49.47 -10.66
CA GLU A 732 5.38 -48.83 -9.39
C GLU A 732 5.25 -47.29 -9.40
N ASP A 733 4.04 -46.75 -9.50
CA ASP A 733 3.81 -45.29 -9.30
C ASP A 733 2.59 -44.97 -8.41
N ASP A 734 2.06 -45.97 -7.68
CA ASP A 734 0.91 -45.79 -6.76
C ASP A 734 1.28 -45.85 -5.27
N ASN A 735 2.58 -45.88 -4.91
CA ASN A 735 3.01 -45.69 -3.53
C ASN A 735 3.69 -44.33 -3.39
N GLU A 736 2.88 -43.31 -3.07
CA GLU A 736 3.33 -42.07 -2.42
C GLU A 736 3.88 -42.41 -1.02
N GLU A 737 5.03 -43.09 -0.94
CA GLU A 737 5.84 -43.06 0.27
C GLU A 737 6.49 -41.68 0.34
N GLU A 738 6.19 -40.91 1.39
CA GLU A 738 6.73 -39.59 1.69
C GLU A 738 8.25 -39.57 1.40
N GLU A 739 8.66 -38.92 0.29
CA GLU A 739 10.06 -38.91 -0.12
C GLU A 739 10.89 -38.16 0.93
N GLU A 740 11.65 -38.91 1.75
CA GLU A 740 12.51 -38.35 2.79
C GLU A 740 13.54 -37.38 2.18
N ASP A 741 13.57 -36.15 2.71
CA ASP A 741 14.58 -35.11 2.40
C ASP A 741 15.97 -35.62 2.81
N PRO A 742 16.95 -35.68 1.89
CA PRO A 742 18.28 -36.20 2.18
C PRO A 742 19.07 -35.35 3.18
N VAL A 743 18.72 -34.06 3.38
CA VAL A 743 19.37 -33.17 4.36
C VAL A 743 18.30 -32.39 5.14
N PRO A 744 17.57 -33.04 6.06
CA PRO A 744 16.43 -32.43 6.73
C PRO A 744 16.83 -31.41 7.80
N GLU A 745 18.10 -31.42 8.25
CA GLU A 745 18.56 -30.64 9.39
C GLU A 745 19.93 -29.97 9.16
N ILE A 746 20.14 -28.82 9.80
CA ILE A 746 21.44 -28.15 9.82
C ILE A 746 22.36 -28.90 10.80
N THR A 747 23.39 -29.53 10.26
CA THR A 747 24.42 -30.29 11.01
C THR A 747 25.53 -29.42 11.61
N ARG A 748 26.33 -30.02 12.49
CA ARG A 748 27.53 -29.42 13.11
C ARG A 748 28.58 -28.97 12.08
N GLU A 749 28.77 -29.72 11.01
CA GLU A 749 29.78 -29.41 9.98
C GLU A 749 29.49 -28.07 9.29
N HIS A 750 28.22 -27.74 9.07
CA HIS A 750 27.81 -26.44 8.54
C HIS A 750 28.21 -25.28 9.44
N PHE A 751 28.07 -25.45 10.76
CA PHE A 751 28.48 -24.43 11.73
C PHE A 751 30.01 -24.29 11.81
N GLU A 752 30.75 -25.40 11.75
CA GLU A 752 32.22 -25.37 11.72
C GLU A 752 32.75 -24.67 10.46
N GLU A 753 32.15 -24.94 9.30
CA GLU A 753 32.49 -24.26 8.04
C GLU A 753 32.08 -22.78 8.05
N ALA A 754 30.89 -22.46 8.59
CA ALA A 754 30.48 -21.06 8.77
C ALA A 754 31.44 -20.29 9.67
N MET A 755 31.90 -20.92 10.76
CA MET A 755 32.79 -20.30 11.75
C MET A 755 34.16 -19.94 11.18
N LYS A 756 34.67 -20.65 10.15
CA LYS A 756 35.94 -20.32 9.48
C LYS A 756 35.93 -18.93 8.83
N PHE A 757 34.76 -18.44 8.46
CA PHE A 757 34.59 -17.14 7.80
C PHE A 757 33.97 -16.08 8.71
N ALA A 758 33.65 -16.43 9.94
CA ALA A 758 33.05 -15.54 10.92
C ALA A 758 34.02 -14.39 11.25
N ARG A 759 33.52 -13.16 11.24
CA ARG A 759 34.30 -11.95 11.54
C ARG A 759 33.59 -11.12 12.59
N ARG A 760 34.37 -10.58 13.53
CA ARG A 760 33.85 -9.68 14.57
C ARG A 760 33.71 -8.27 14.01
N SER A 761 32.49 -7.72 14.07
CA SER A 761 32.20 -6.38 13.52
C SER A 761 32.67 -5.22 14.43
N VAL A 762 32.80 -5.46 15.74
CA VAL A 762 33.13 -4.42 16.73
C VAL A 762 34.54 -4.64 17.30
N SER A 763 35.37 -3.61 17.27
CA SER A 763 36.73 -3.66 17.82
C SER A 763 36.75 -3.42 19.34
N ASP A 764 37.74 -3.97 20.04
CA ASP A 764 37.89 -3.73 21.49
C ASP A 764 38.15 -2.25 21.82
N GLN A 765 38.72 -1.49 20.86
CA GLN A 765 38.91 -0.04 21.00
C GLN A 765 37.56 0.69 21.03
N ASP A 766 36.62 0.27 20.19
CA ASP A 766 35.29 0.87 20.14
C ASP A 766 34.45 0.51 21.36
N ILE A 767 34.55 -0.73 21.87
CA ILE A 767 33.90 -1.14 23.12
C ILE A 767 34.29 -0.21 24.27
N ARG A 768 35.60 0.04 24.43
CA ARG A 768 36.10 0.95 25.47
C ARG A 768 35.57 2.38 25.32
N ARG A 769 35.34 2.85 24.08
CA ARG A 769 34.74 4.18 23.85
C ARG A 769 33.30 4.24 24.36
N TYR A 770 32.49 3.21 24.09
CA TYR A 770 31.11 3.14 24.59
C TYR A 770 31.06 3.03 26.12
N GLU A 771 31.93 2.23 26.72
CA GLU A 771 32.03 2.10 28.19
C GLU A 771 32.47 3.41 28.85
N MET A 772 33.50 4.08 28.29
CA MET A 772 33.91 5.40 28.78
C MET A 772 32.79 6.43 28.64
N PHE A 773 32.05 6.42 27.54
CA PHE A 773 30.91 7.31 27.35
C PHE A 773 29.82 7.04 28.40
N SER A 774 29.46 5.77 28.64
CA SER A 774 28.48 5.37 29.66
C SER A 774 28.92 5.79 31.07
N GLN A 775 30.19 5.58 31.42
CA GLN A 775 30.76 6.00 32.71
C GLN A 775 30.78 7.52 32.87
N ASN A 776 31.18 8.26 31.83
CA ASN A 776 31.19 9.72 31.85
C ASN A 776 29.77 10.30 31.94
N LEU A 777 28.78 9.65 31.33
CA LEU A 777 27.38 10.05 31.41
C LEU A 777 26.79 9.79 32.81
N ALA A 778 27.19 8.69 33.45
CA ALA A 778 26.86 8.42 34.85
C ALA A 778 27.53 9.43 35.80
N GLN A 779 28.77 9.86 35.51
CA GLN A 779 29.49 10.87 36.28
C GLN A 779 28.95 12.29 36.06
N SER A 780 28.53 12.66 34.84
CA SER A 780 27.92 13.97 34.56
C SER A 780 26.55 14.14 35.21
N ARG A 781 25.85 13.03 35.47
CA ARG A 781 24.65 12.95 36.32
C ARG A 781 24.97 12.78 37.82
N GLY A 782 26.24 12.57 38.17
CA GLY A 782 26.71 12.15 39.49
C GLY A 782 27.07 13.28 40.45
N PHE A 783 26.10 14.12 40.83
CA PHE A 783 26.13 14.73 42.18
C PHE A 783 25.37 13.89 43.22
N GLY A 784 24.71 12.80 42.79
CA GLY A 784 23.80 12.01 43.63
C GLY A 784 24.37 10.77 44.31
N ASN A 785 25.50 10.18 43.86
CA ASN A 785 25.99 8.92 44.43
C ASN A 785 26.60 9.04 45.84
N ASN A 786 26.75 10.27 46.36
CA ASN A 786 27.15 10.55 47.75
C ASN A 786 26.05 11.26 48.55
N PHE A 787 24.80 11.34 48.05
CA PHE A 787 23.71 11.91 48.81
C PHE A 787 23.16 10.87 49.79
N LYS A 788 23.61 10.96 51.05
CA LYS A 788 22.94 10.36 52.19
C LYS A 788 22.38 11.50 53.05
N PHE A 789 21.18 11.33 53.59
CA PHE A 789 20.69 12.23 54.62
C PHE A 789 21.66 12.20 55.81
N PRO A 790 22.06 13.36 56.38
CA PRO A 790 22.96 13.38 57.52
C PRO A 790 22.26 12.77 58.73
N GLU A 791 22.77 11.63 59.21
CA GLU A 791 22.48 11.13 60.55
C GLU A 791 23.32 11.94 61.57
N GLY A 792 22.71 12.27 62.70
CA GLY A 792 23.17 13.30 63.63
C GLY A 792 24.49 13.04 64.36
N GLU A 793 25.11 14.17 64.71
CA GLU A 793 26.16 14.43 65.71
C GLU A 793 27.59 13.87 65.55
N GLY A 794 28.57 14.81 65.54
CA GLY A 794 29.82 14.62 66.29
C GLY A 794 31.15 14.61 65.53
N GLY A 795 31.70 15.79 65.23
CA GLY A 795 33.14 16.04 65.51
C GLY A 795 34.16 16.10 64.36
N ARG A 796 34.72 17.32 64.22
CA ARG A 796 36.12 17.71 63.86
C ARG A 796 36.59 17.65 62.39
N LEU A 797 36.76 18.87 61.87
CA LEU A 797 37.58 19.25 60.72
C LEU A 797 39.08 18.99 60.94
N SER A 798 39.76 18.48 59.91
CA SER A 798 41.18 18.74 59.68
C SER A 798 41.49 18.90 58.18
N ASN A 799 42.09 20.04 57.84
CA ASN A 799 42.60 20.42 56.53
C ASN A 799 43.69 19.48 56.00
N ALA A 800 43.73 19.27 54.68
CA ALA A 800 44.98 19.34 53.89
C ALA A 800 44.69 19.48 52.40
N SER A 801 44.98 20.66 51.86
CA SER A 801 45.15 20.95 50.44
C SER A 801 46.48 20.37 49.93
N ARG A 802 46.48 19.73 48.76
CA ARG A 802 47.66 19.68 47.87
C ARG A 802 47.23 19.68 46.40
N THR A 803 47.45 20.84 45.79
CA THR A 803 47.70 21.08 44.37
C THR A 803 48.73 20.11 43.79
N LEU A 804 48.46 19.57 42.60
CA LEU A 804 49.50 19.02 41.72
C LEU A 804 49.40 19.66 40.34
N SER A 805 50.58 20.11 39.92
CA SER A 805 50.89 21.12 38.92
C SER A 805 50.93 20.55 37.51
N ALA A 806 50.55 21.40 36.56
CA ALA A 806 50.83 21.28 35.15
C ALA A 806 52.35 21.38 34.90
N ASN A 807 53.02 20.26 34.62
CA ASN A 807 54.34 20.23 33.97
C ASN A 807 54.79 18.81 33.54
N SER A 808 53.98 18.12 32.73
CA SER A 808 54.45 16.92 32.00
C SER A 808 54.03 16.86 30.52
N LEU A 809 53.34 17.89 30.03
CA LEU A 809 52.87 17.97 28.63
C LEU A 809 53.82 18.72 27.69
N ARG A 810 54.70 19.59 28.22
CA ARG A 810 55.65 20.35 27.38
C ARG A 810 56.87 19.56 26.93
N ASP A 811 57.18 18.44 27.57
CA ASP A 811 58.37 17.64 27.26
C ASP A 811 58.10 16.52 26.23
N ARG A 812 56.83 16.27 25.88
CA ARG A 812 56.44 15.32 24.82
C ARG A 812 56.02 15.97 23.50
N LEU A 813 55.85 17.29 23.48
CA LEU A 813 55.45 18.05 22.29
C LEU A 813 56.64 18.57 21.46
N SER A 814 57.89 18.38 21.91
CA SER A 814 59.11 18.86 21.24
C SER A 814 59.79 17.84 20.30
N LYS A 815 59.16 16.70 20.01
CA LYS A 815 59.68 15.68 19.07
C LYS A 815 58.74 15.34 17.92
N LEU A 816 58.05 16.36 17.40
CA LEU A 816 57.59 16.43 16.02
C LEU A 816 58.54 17.40 15.32
N THR A 817 59.50 16.97 14.51
CA THR A 817 59.31 16.86 13.06
C THR A 817 60.57 16.26 12.41
N THR A 818 60.42 15.22 11.58
CA THR A 818 61.01 15.12 10.23
C THR A 818 60.43 13.87 9.52
N THR A 819 60.08 14.09 8.26
CA THR A 819 59.39 13.31 7.19
C THR A 819 59.94 11.90 6.86
N PRO A 820 59.26 11.05 6.03
CA PRO A 820 58.10 11.33 5.17
C PRO A 820 56.90 10.36 5.28
N LEU A 821 55.78 10.84 4.73
CA LEU A 821 54.55 10.12 4.46
C LEU A 821 54.80 8.96 3.48
N VAL A 822 54.47 7.73 3.88
CA VAL A 822 54.14 6.66 2.94
C VAL A 822 52.69 6.88 2.51
N PRO A 823 52.40 7.09 1.22
CA PRO A 823 51.04 7.28 0.76
C PRO A 823 50.33 5.93 0.76
N VAL A 824 49.36 5.73 1.65
CA VAL A 824 48.31 4.73 1.42
C VAL A 824 47.32 5.32 0.42
N ALA A 825 47.80 5.49 -0.81
CA ALA A 825 46.99 5.55 -2.01
C ALA A 825 47.10 4.17 -2.66
N THR A 826 46.47 3.17 -2.04
CA THR A 826 46.33 1.81 -2.60
C THR A 826 45.01 1.20 -2.17
N ALA A 827 43.93 1.94 -2.47
CA ALA A 827 42.63 1.38 -2.79
C ALA A 827 41.96 2.39 -3.74
N LEU A 828 41.86 2.03 -5.04
CA LEU A 828 41.47 2.84 -6.21
C LEU A 828 42.59 3.67 -6.87
N GLN A 829 43.72 3.06 -7.20
CA GLN A 829 44.40 3.39 -8.46
C GLN A 829 43.80 2.51 -9.56
N ALA A 830 42.82 3.03 -10.29
CA ALA A 830 42.49 2.45 -11.59
C ALA A 830 43.66 2.76 -12.53
N ASN A 831 44.46 1.74 -12.89
CA ASN A 831 45.45 1.88 -13.96
C ASN A 831 44.70 2.24 -15.25
N ILE A 832 44.81 3.50 -15.70
CA ILE A 832 44.23 3.97 -16.96
C ILE A 832 45.19 3.55 -18.07
N ASP A 833 44.90 2.45 -18.75
CA ASP A 833 45.66 2.04 -19.91
C ASP A 833 45.30 2.92 -21.11
N PHE A 834 46.23 3.78 -21.52
CA PHE A 834 46.05 4.66 -22.67
C PHE A 834 46.26 3.92 -24.00
N VAL A 835 45.55 4.37 -25.03
CA VAL A 835 45.62 3.75 -26.36
C VAL A 835 46.94 4.16 -27.05
N PRO A 836 47.67 3.23 -27.70
CA PRO A 836 48.92 3.55 -28.40
C PRO A 836 48.75 4.69 -29.43
N ALA A 837 49.72 5.60 -29.52
CA ALA A 837 49.63 6.80 -30.37
C ALA A 837 49.44 6.50 -31.88
N ARG A 838 49.82 5.30 -32.35
CA ARG A 838 49.68 4.88 -33.75
C ARG A 838 48.53 3.88 -33.95
N ILE A 839 47.30 4.39 -33.97
CA ILE A 839 46.08 3.62 -34.34
C ILE A 839 45.84 3.71 -35.86
N PRO A 840 45.62 2.58 -36.58
CA PRO A 840 45.23 2.57 -37.99
C PRO A 840 44.00 3.43 -38.32
N ARG A 841 43.98 4.10 -39.48
CA ARG A 841 42.87 4.99 -39.90
C ARG A 841 41.50 4.30 -39.86
N LYS A 842 41.41 3.03 -40.30
CA LYS A 842 40.17 2.23 -40.25
C LYS A 842 39.61 2.12 -38.82
N ARG A 843 40.45 1.86 -37.83
CA ARG A 843 40.04 1.78 -36.41
C ARG A 843 39.58 3.12 -35.85
N ARG A 844 40.15 4.24 -36.31
CA ARG A 844 39.70 5.59 -35.92
C ARG A 844 38.30 5.89 -36.44
N PHE A 845 38.01 5.55 -37.69
CA PHE A 845 36.66 5.71 -38.25
C PHE A 845 35.62 4.82 -37.57
N GLN A 846 35.98 3.58 -37.18
CA GLN A 846 35.12 2.71 -36.37
C GLN A 846 34.79 3.35 -35.00
N MET A 847 35.81 3.84 -34.29
CA MET A 847 35.61 4.52 -33.00
C MET A 847 34.77 5.79 -33.16
N LEU A 848 35.02 6.59 -34.21
CA LEU A 848 34.27 7.81 -34.47
C LEU A 848 32.79 7.51 -34.79
N ALA A 849 32.50 6.47 -35.58
CA ALA A 849 31.14 6.09 -35.92
C ALA A 849 30.32 5.70 -34.69
N VAL A 850 30.89 4.85 -33.82
CA VAL A 850 30.23 4.45 -32.57
C VAL A 850 30.13 5.62 -31.58
N ALA A 851 31.15 6.47 -31.49
CA ALA A 851 31.12 7.65 -30.62
C ALA A 851 30.00 8.61 -31.03
N LEU A 852 29.94 8.99 -32.31
CA LEU A 852 28.91 9.88 -32.85
C LEU A 852 27.50 9.32 -32.67
N TRP A 853 27.32 8.00 -32.82
CA TRP A 853 26.04 7.36 -32.55
C TRP A 853 25.68 7.40 -31.06
N SER A 854 26.64 7.08 -30.18
CA SER A 854 26.42 7.02 -28.72
C SER A 854 26.07 8.38 -28.11
N VAL A 855 26.59 9.48 -28.67
CA VAL A 855 26.24 10.85 -28.27
C VAL A 855 25.15 11.49 -29.12
N GLY A 856 24.56 10.76 -30.08
CA GLY A 856 23.69 11.32 -31.11
C GLY A 856 22.45 12.03 -30.57
N ILE A 857 21.85 11.50 -29.49
CA ILE A 857 20.73 12.15 -28.79
C ILE A 857 21.17 13.50 -28.20
N ILE A 858 22.28 13.51 -27.47
CA ILE A 858 22.82 14.72 -26.82
C ILE A 858 23.15 15.77 -27.87
N VAL A 859 23.85 15.39 -28.93
CA VAL A 859 24.23 16.29 -30.03
C VAL A 859 23.00 16.88 -30.72
N ALA A 860 21.97 16.06 -31.00
CA ALA A 860 20.74 16.53 -31.63
C ALA A 860 19.97 17.50 -30.72
N THR A 861 19.85 17.20 -29.43
CA THR A 861 19.20 18.08 -28.46
C THR A 861 19.95 19.40 -28.30
N VAL A 862 21.27 19.37 -28.17
CA VAL A 862 22.11 20.58 -28.07
C VAL A 862 22.01 21.40 -29.34
N ALA A 863 22.06 20.78 -30.52
CA ALA A 863 21.91 21.49 -31.80
C ALA A 863 20.55 22.19 -31.90
N PHE A 864 19.45 21.52 -31.50
CA PHE A 864 18.13 22.14 -31.46
C PHE A 864 18.06 23.31 -30.49
N LEU A 865 18.57 23.16 -29.26
CA LEU A 865 18.60 24.24 -28.26
C LEU A 865 19.45 25.43 -28.73
N LEU A 866 20.58 25.19 -29.42
CA LEU A 866 21.39 26.24 -30.03
C LEU A 866 20.62 26.98 -31.12
N LEU A 867 19.85 26.29 -31.98
CA LEU A 867 18.99 26.96 -32.96
C LEU A 867 17.86 27.73 -32.28
N CYS A 868 17.30 27.22 -31.18
CA CYS A 868 16.33 27.95 -30.36
C CYS A 868 16.94 29.19 -29.69
N SER A 869 18.25 29.27 -29.49
CA SER A 869 18.89 30.47 -28.95
C SER A 869 18.95 31.64 -29.94
N TYR A 870 18.62 31.42 -31.22
CA TYR A 870 18.61 32.45 -32.27
C TYR A 870 17.16 32.80 -32.69
N PRO A 871 16.60 33.93 -32.21
CA PRO A 871 15.19 34.29 -32.40
C PRO A 871 14.66 34.33 -33.85
N PRO A 872 15.44 34.77 -34.87
CA PRO A 872 14.95 34.77 -36.26
C PRO A 872 14.59 33.39 -36.82
N LEU A 873 15.08 32.30 -36.22
CA LEU A 873 14.74 30.94 -36.63
C LEU A 873 13.47 30.40 -35.96
N TRP A 874 12.91 31.09 -34.96
CA TRP A 874 11.76 30.61 -34.20
C TRP A 874 10.52 30.29 -35.05
N PRO A 875 10.14 31.06 -36.08
CA PRO A 875 8.99 30.69 -36.92
C PRO A 875 9.19 29.33 -37.60
N PHE A 876 10.39 29.06 -38.11
CA PHE A 876 10.73 27.79 -38.76
C PHE A 876 10.81 26.63 -37.77
N LEU A 877 11.40 26.86 -36.59
CA LEU A 877 11.51 25.85 -35.53
C LEU A 877 10.14 25.51 -34.93
N ALA A 878 9.27 26.51 -34.73
CA ALA A 878 7.91 26.31 -34.25
C ALA A 878 7.08 25.54 -35.28
N MET A 879 7.16 25.90 -36.57
CA MET A 879 6.51 25.14 -37.65
C MET A 879 7.02 23.70 -37.71
N TYR A 880 8.34 23.47 -37.63
CA TYR A 880 8.92 22.14 -37.59
C TYR A 880 8.44 21.34 -36.36
N GLN A 881 8.40 21.96 -35.17
CA GLN A 881 8.00 21.29 -33.94
C GLN A 881 6.50 20.94 -33.94
N ILE A 882 5.64 21.83 -34.45
CA ILE A 882 4.22 21.58 -34.64
C ILE A 882 4.02 20.43 -35.62
N TRP A 883 4.71 20.47 -36.77
CA TRP A 883 4.65 19.41 -37.76
C TRP A 883 5.13 18.06 -37.19
N ALA A 884 6.26 18.04 -36.50
CA ALA A 884 6.87 16.82 -35.97
C ALA A 884 6.04 16.17 -34.86
N LEU A 885 5.38 16.97 -34.00
CA LEU A 885 4.60 16.45 -32.87
C LEU A 885 3.13 16.17 -33.20
N TRP A 886 2.52 16.94 -34.10
CA TRP A 886 1.06 16.90 -34.32
C TRP A 886 0.65 16.41 -35.70
N ILE A 887 1.51 16.53 -36.72
CA ILE A 887 1.16 16.24 -38.12
C ILE A 887 1.83 14.96 -38.62
N ASP A 888 3.13 14.78 -38.42
CA ASP A 888 3.88 13.67 -39.01
C ASP A 888 3.70 12.35 -38.23
N ARG A 889 2.81 11.50 -38.74
CA ARG A 889 2.50 10.15 -38.22
C ARG A 889 3.43 9.05 -38.74
N SER A 890 4.54 9.39 -39.39
CA SER A 890 5.53 8.42 -39.88
C SER A 890 6.04 7.40 -38.84
N PRO A 891 6.23 7.76 -37.54
CA PRO A 891 6.64 6.78 -36.52
C PRO A 891 5.65 5.62 -36.31
N GLU A 892 4.37 5.82 -36.65
CA GLU A 892 3.30 4.82 -36.49
C GLU A 892 3.00 4.03 -37.76
N HIS A 893 3.57 4.42 -38.89
CA HIS A 893 3.26 3.80 -40.18
C HIS A 893 4.53 3.33 -40.92
N GLY A 894 5.75 3.70 -40.49
CA GLY A 894 6.99 3.28 -41.16
C GLY A 894 7.14 3.84 -42.58
N GLY A 895 7.04 5.16 -42.72
CA GLY A 895 6.93 5.85 -44.02
C GLY A 895 8.16 6.63 -44.52
N ARG A 896 9.27 6.70 -43.77
CA ARG A 896 10.42 7.58 -44.10
C ARG A 896 11.77 6.88 -44.23
N THR A 897 11.76 5.57 -44.48
CA THR A 897 12.96 4.75 -44.60
C THR A 897 13.78 5.17 -45.84
N SER A 898 15.08 5.41 -45.69
CA SER A 898 15.98 5.76 -46.79
C SER A 898 16.99 4.64 -47.06
N PRO A 899 16.86 3.89 -48.19
CA PRO A 899 17.81 2.84 -48.55
C PRO A 899 19.24 3.35 -48.71
N TRP A 900 19.39 4.55 -49.30
CA TRP A 900 20.68 5.21 -49.41
C TRP A 900 21.30 5.45 -48.04
N PHE A 901 20.57 6.04 -47.09
CA PHE A 901 21.08 6.33 -45.75
C PHE A 901 21.49 5.06 -44.99
N ARG A 902 20.71 3.97 -45.11
CA ARG A 902 21.00 2.66 -44.49
C ARG A 902 22.26 1.98 -45.04
N SER A 903 22.68 2.33 -46.26
CA SER A 903 23.83 1.75 -46.98
C SER A 903 25.13 2.56 -46.88
N ILE A 904 25.14 3.73 -46.21
CA ILE A 904 26.33 4.58 -46.12
C ILE A 904 27.45 3.85 -45.34
N LYS A 905 28.71 4.03 -45.77
CA LYS A 905 29.93 3.48 -45.14
C LYS A 905 30.04 3.74 -43.62
N PHE A 906 29.35 4.76 -43.10
CA PHE A 906 29.25 5.03 -41.66
C PHE A 906 28.75 3.79 -40.90
N TRP A 907 27.70 3.13 -41.39
CA TRP A 907 27.12 1.95 -40.76
C TRP A 907 28.03 0.72 -40.89
N THR A 908 28.79 0.61 -41.98
CA THR A 908 29.84 -0.41 -42.11
C THR A 908 30.92 -0.24 -41.06
N TYR A 909 31.38 0.99 -40.79
CA TYR A 909 32.34 1.25 -39.71
C TYR A 909 31.74 1.01 -38.32
N PHE A 910 30.46 1.29 -38.14
CA PHE A 910 29.71 0.98 -36.92
C PHE A 910 29.66 -0.54 -36.66
N ALA A 911 29.27 -1.34 -37.65
CA ALA A 911 29.22 -2.80 -37.53
C ALA A 911 30.60 -3.43 -37.36
N ASP A 912 31.61 -2.97 -38.11
CA ASP A 912 33.01 -3.44 -38.01
C ASP A 912 33.66 -3.11 -36.64
N TYR A 913 33.09 -2.18 -35.88
CA TYR A 913 33.54 -1.94 -34.50
C TYR A 913 33.29 -3.18 -33.65
N TYR A 914 32.06 -3.74 -33.67
CA TYR A 914 31.62 -4.92 -32.90
C TYR A 914 31.79 -6.26 -33.62
N PRO A 915 32.65 -6.33 -34.65
CA PRO A 915 32.50 -7.31 -35.74
C PRO A 915 31.09 -7.90 -35.91
N ALA A 916 30.07 -7.03 -36.05
CA ALA A 916 28.66 -7.44 -36.03
C ALA A 916 28.30 -8.24 -37.30
N SER A 917 27.65 -9.38 -37.12
CA SER A 917 27.17 -10.25 -38.21
C SER A 917 25.90 -10.97 -37.80
N PHE A 918 25.22 -11.63 -38.75
CA PHE A 918 24.11 -12.51 -38.43
C PHE A 918 24.25 -13.86 -39.15
N LEU A 919 23.65 -14.89 -38.55
CA LEU A 919 23.50 -16.21 -39.14
C LEU A 919 22.04 -16.44 -39.50
N LYS A 920 21.83 -17.00 -40.69
CA LYS A 920 20.52 -17.37 -41.22
C LYS A 920 20.36 -18.87 -41.12
N GLU A 921 19.40 -19.35 -40.33
CA GLU A 921 19.10 -20.79 -40.22
C GLU A 921 18.00 -21.26 -41.18
N ALA A 922 17.07 -20.37 -41.57
CA ALA A 922 15.96 -20.70 -42.45
C ALA A 922 15.73 -19.61 -43.50
N ASP A 923 15.22 -20.01 -44.67
CA ASP A 923 14.65 -19.08 -45.64
C ASP A 923 13.30 -18.56 -45.16
N LEU A 924 13.09 -17.25 -45.29
CA LEU A 924 11.83 -16.59 -44.94
C LEU A 924 11.16 -16.10 -46.22
N PRO A 925 10.08 -16.73 -46.70
CA PRO A 925 9.39 -16.29 -47.91
C PRO A 925 8.72 -14.93 -47.71
N ALA A 926 8.84 -14.02 -48.68
CA ALA A 926 8.26 -12.67 -48.61
C ALA A 926 6.73 -12.64 -48.85
N ASP A 927 6.06 -13.79 -48.84
CA ASP A 927 4.62 -13.94 -49.13
C ASP A 927 3.72 -13.57 -47.94
N ARG A 928 4.30 -13.44 -46.73
CA ARG A 928 3.61 -13.24 -45.45
C ARG A 928 4.32 -12.19 -44.57
N PRO A 929 3.67 -11.68 -43.51
CA PRO A 929 4.32 -10.80 -42.54
C PRO A 929 5.12 -11.57 -41.49
N TYR A 930 6.14 -10.92 -40.90
CA TYR A 930 6.97 -11.52 -39.84
C TYR A 930 7.11 -10.63 -38.61
N LEU A 931 7.20 -11.26 -37.45
CA LEU A 931 7.57 -10.61 -36.19
C LEU A 931 8.87 -11.24 -35.67
N PHE A 932 9.98 -10.49 -35.77
CA PHE A 932 11.27 -10.88 -35.20
C PHE A 932 11.32 -10.50 -33.72
N GLY A 933 11.49 -11.49 -32.85
CA GLY A 933 11.72 -11.27 -31.43
C GLY A 933 13.21 -11.34 -31.11
N TYR A 934 13.83 -10.19 -30.83
CA TYR A 934 15.26 -10.06 -30.62
C TYR A 934 15.62 -10.16 -29.13
N HIS A 935 16.55 -11.06 -28.82
CA HIS A 935 17.05 -11.38 -27.47
C HIS A 935 18.57 -11.59 -27.49
N PRO A 936 19.29 -11.33 -26.39
CA PRO A 936 18.89 -10.44 -25.32
C PRO A 936 18.88 -8.98 -25.80
N HIS A 937 18.16 -8.11 -25.10
CA HIS A 937 18.13 -6.67 -25.35
C HIS A 937 19.51 -6.02 -25.12
N GLY A 938 20.29 -6.54 -24.16
CA GLY A 938 21.45 -5.87 -23.62
C GLY A 938 21.11 -4.48 -23.08
N ILE A 939 22.12 -3.63 -22.92
CA ILE A 939 21.89 -2.27 -22.39
C ILE A 939 21.25 -1.36 -23.45
N ILE A 940 21.76 -1.36 -24.69
CA ILE A 940 21.35 -0.41 -25.76
C ILE A 940 20.98 -1.12 -27.10
N GLY A 941 21.11 -2.45 -27.22
CA GLY A 941 20.67 -3.20 -28.41
C GLY A 941 21.39 -2.81 -29.72
N MET A 942 22.72 -2.76 -29.71
CA MET A 942 23.56 -2.34 -30.83
C MET A 942 23.58 -3.34 -31.98
N GLY A 943 23.48 -4.65 -31.69
CA GLY A 943 23.36 -5.68 -32.72
C GLY A 943 22.05 -5.59 -33.50
N ALA A 944 20.95 -5.23 -32.82
CA ALA A 944 19.65 -5.03 -33.44
C ALA A 944 19.67 -3.84 -34.41
N VAL A 945 20.32 -2.73 -34.02
CA VAL A 945 20.51 -1.57 -34.90
C VAL A 945 21.37 -1.94 -36.11
N ALA A 946 22.51 -2.60 -35.90
CA ALA A 946 23.40 -3.00 -37.00
C ALA A 946 22.68 -3.91 -38.01
N THR A 947 21.86 -4.84 -37.52
CA THR A 947 21.25 -5.90 -38.35
C THR A 947 19.93 -5.49 -38.99
N PHE A 948 19.02 -4.87 -38.24
CA PHE A 948 17.65 -4.61 -38.70
C PHE A 948 17.41 -3.16 -39.12
N ALA A 949 18.19 -2.20 -38.60
CA ALA A 949 18.03 -0.78 -38.96
C ALA A 949 18.99 -0.32 -40.08
N THR A 950 20.06 -1.05 -40.36
CA THR A 950 21.05 -0.68 -41.39
C THR A 950 21.28 -1.81 -42.40
N GLU A 951 22.00 -1.54 -43.48
CA GLU A 951 22.44 -2.57 -44.45
C GLU A 951 23.88 -3.06 -44.17
N ALA A 952 24.46 -2.70 -43.01
CA ALA A 952 25.86 -2.98 -42.72
C ALA A 952 26.18 -4.49 -42.63
N THR A 953 25.25 -5.30 -42.13
CA THR A 953 25.39 -6.77 -42.05
C THR A 953 24.84 -7.49 -43.29
N GLY A 954 24.14 -6.78 -44.19
CA GLY A 954 23.59 -7.32 -45.43
C GLY A 954 22.24 -8.02 -45.31
N PHE A 955 21.37 -7.63 -44.36
CA PHE A 955 20.06 -8.26 -44.14
C PHE A 955 19.21 -8.34 -45.41
N SER A 956 19.04 -7.24 -46.15
CA SER A 956 18.19 -7.23 -47.35
C SER A 956 18.71 -8.14 -48.48
N LYS A 957 20.02 -8.47 -48.46
CA LYS A 957 20.61 -9.43 -49.39
C LYS A 957 20.32 -10.88 -49.00
N ALA A 958 20.25 -11.18 -47.71
CA ALA A 958 19.96 -12.53 -47.22
C ALA A 958 18.47 -12.87 -47.21
N PHE A 959 17.60 -11.86 -47.04
CA PHE A 959 16.15 -11.98 -47.04
C PHE A 959 15.51 -11.03 -48.07
N PRO A 960 15.60 -11.35 -49.37
CA PRO A 960 15.07 -10.50 -50.41
C PRO A 960 13.55 -10.36 -50.28
N GLY A 961 13.05 -9.13 -50.36
CA GLY A 961 11.63 -8.83 -50.27
C GLY A 961 11.07 -8.64 -48.85
N ILE A 962 11.86 -8.92 -47.80
CA ILE A 962 11.48 -8.62 -46.41
C ILE A 962 11.97 -7.22 -46.04
N LYS A 963 11.06 -6.39 -45.52
CA LYS A 963 11.35 -5.03 -45.03
C LYS A 963 11.24 -4.98 -43.51
N PRO A 964 12.36 -5.12 -42.78
CA PRO A 964 12.34 -5.08 -41.32
C PRO A 964 12.23 -3.64 -40.80
N HIS A 965 11.37 -3.44 -39.82
CA HIS A 965 11.28 -2.22 -39.04
C HIS A 965 11.68 -2.49 -37.59
N LEU A 966 12.87 -2.02 -37.19
CA LEU A 966 13.29 -2.06 -35.79
C LEU A 966 12.41 -1.12 -34.96
N LEU A 967 11.90 -1.60 -33.83
CA LEU A 967 10.98 -0.84 -32.98
C LEU A 967 11.68 -0.29 -31.74
N THR A 968 11.44 0.99 -31.42
CA THR A 968 12.00 1.68 -30.25
C THR A 968 10.93 2.47 -29.49
N LEU A 969 11.30 3.02 -28.32
CA LEU A 969 10.41 3.80 -27.46
C LEU A 969 9.83 5.02 -28.18
N THR A 970 8.53 5.28 -27.98
CA THR A 970 7.83 6.42 -28.61
C THR A 970 8.45 7.77 -28.22
N SER A 971 9.09 7.88 -27.05
CA SER A 971 9.80 9.08 -26.60
C SER A 971 10.95 9.50 -27.52
N ASN A 972 11.64 8.56 -28.17
CA ASN A 972 12.75 8.87 -29.09
C ASN A 972 12.29 9.70 -30.29
N PHE A 973 11.01 9.58 -30.68
CA PHE A 973 10.42 10.36 -31.76
C PHE A 973 9.95 11.76 -31.34
N LYS A 974 10.10 12.12 -30.06
CA LYS A 974 9.85 13.50 -29.58
C LYS A 974 11.10 14.38 -29.61
N ILE A 975 12.29 13.78 -29.79
CA ILE A 975 13.57 14.49 -29.79
C ILE A 975 13.83 15.08 -31.20
N PRO A 976 13.85 16.41 -31.36
CA PRO A 976 14.11 17.07 -32.65
C PRO A 976 15.41 16.60 -33.30
N PHE A 977 15.42 16.48 -34.62
CA PHE A 977 16.52 15.97 -35.46
C PHE A 977 16.92 14.51 -35.24
N TYR A 978 17.03 14.04 -33.99
CA TYR A 978 17.28 12.62 -33.69
C TYR A 978 16.17 11.74 -34.26
N ARG A 979 14.92 12.18 -34.12
CA ARG A 979 13.73 11.60 -34.75
C ARG A 979 13.91 11.37 -36.26
N ASP A 980 14.43 12.35 -36.98
CA ASP A 980 14.59 12.26 -38.43
C ASP A 980 15.67 11.26 -38.83
N VAL A 981 16.76 11.17 -38.04
CA VAL A 981 17.82 10.18 -38.24
C VAL A 981 17.27 8.76 -38.07
N ILE A 982 16.56 8.48 -36.98
CA ILE A 982 16.03 7.13 -36.73
C ILE A 982 14.92 6.75 -37.71
N LEU A 983 14.09 7.70 -38.15
CA LEU A 983 13.11 7.48 -39.21
C LEU A 983 13.77 7.17 -40.56
N ALA A 984 14.87 7.83 -40.90
CA ALA A 984 15.63 7.56 -42.12
C ALA A 984 16.27 6.15 -42.10
N MET A 985 16.62 5.62 -40.93
CA MET A 985 17.04 4.23 -40.76
C MET A 985 15.88 3.23 -40.85
N GLY A 986 14.64 3.70 -40.82
CA GLY A 986 13.44 2.87 -40.84
C GLY A 986 12.99 2.35 -39.49
N ILE A 987 13.52 2.92 -38.40
CA ILE A 987 13.12 2.61 -37.03
C ILE A 987 11.73 3.23 -36.76
N CYS A 988 10.83 2.46 -36.14
CA CYS A 988 9.45 2.86 -35.84
C CYS A 988 9.12 2.77 -34.35
N SER A 989 7.95 3.26 -33.95
CA SER A 989 7.47 3.20 -32.56
C SER A 989 7.06 1.78 -32.19
N VAL A 990 7.39 1.33 -30.97
CA VAL A 990 6.95 0.05 -30.39
C VAL A 990 5.48 0.03 -29.94
N SER A 991 4.75 1.14 -30.13
CA SER A 991 3.33 1.22 -29.77
C SER A 991 2.49 0.20 -30.53
N LYS A 992 1.49 -0.41 -29.86
CA LYS A 992 0.58 -1.42 -30.46
C LYS A 992 0.00 -0.97 -31.80
N LYS A 993 -0.38 0.31 -31.90
CA LYS A 993 -0.90 0.94 -33.13
C LYS A 993 0.11 0.90 -34.28
N SER A 994 1.38 1.21 -34.01
CA SER A 994 2.45 1.16 -35.00
C SER A 994 2.70 -0.26 -35.49
N CYS A 995 2.83 -1.20 -34.55
CA CYS A 995 3.06 -2.60 -34.89
C CYS A 995 1.91 -3.17 -35.73
N SER A 996 0.66 -2.87 -35.35
CA SER A 996 -0.53 -3.28 -36.10
C SER A 996 -0.56 -2.66 -37.50
N ASN A 997 -0.29 -1.36 -37.63
CA ASN A 997 -0.28 -0.68 -38.93
C ASN A 997 0.77 -1.23 -39.90
N ILE A 998 1.95 -1.59 -39.39
CA ILE A 998 3.03 -2.15 -40.22
C ILE A 998 2.68 -3.58 -40.64
N LEU A 999 2.27 -4.43 -39.70
CA LEU A 999 1.91 -5.83 -39.99
C LEU A 999 0.67 -5.94 -40.90
N LYS A 1000 -0.30 -5.02 -40.79
CA LYS A 1000 -1.47 -4.92 -41.68
C LYS A 1000 -1.11 -4.68 -43.16
N ARG A 1001 0.12 -4.25 -43.47
CA ARG A 1001 0.58 -4.12 -44.87
C ARG A 1001 0.74 -5.47 -45.55
N GLY A 1002 0.81 -6.56 -44.78
CA GLY A 1002 0.84 -7.93 -45.30
C GLY A 1002 2.20 -8.32 -45.85
N ARG A 1003 2.23 -8.85 -47.07
CA ARG A 1003 3.36 -9.59 -47.66
C ARG A 1003 4.69 -8.82 -47.57
N GLY A 1004 5.72 -9.44 -47.02
CA GLY A 1004 7.07 -8.88 -46.93
C GLY A 1004 7.23 -7.78 -45.87
N SER A 1005 6.18 -7.41 -45.14
CA SER A 1005 6.30 -6.50 -43.99
C SER A 1005 6.84 -7.25 -42.78
N ALA A 1006 7.79 -6.66 -42.06
CA ALA A 1006 8.29 -7.25 -40.84
C ALA A 1006 8.57 -6.20 -39.77
N ILE A 1007 8.35 -6.57 -38.52
CA ILE A 1007 8.74 -5.78 -37.35
C ILE A 1007 9.77 -6.54 -36.53
N THR A 1008 10.71 -5.82 -35.94
CA THR A 1008 11.68 -6.37 -34.98
C THR A 1008 11.44 -5.73 -33.64
N ILE A 1009 11.00 -6.53 -32.67
CA ILE A 1009 10.80 -6.12 -31.28
C ILE A 1009 11.96 -6.65 -30.47
N VAL A 1010 12.63 -5.76 -29.74
CA VAL A 1010 13.59 -6.17 -28.72
C VAL A 1010 12.82 -6.52 -27.45
N VAL A 1011 12.68 -7.82 -27.20
CA VAL A 1011 11.80 -8.35 -26.15
C VAL A 1011 12.62 -8.47 -24.85
N GLY A 1012 12.05 -7.99 -23.73
CA GLY A 1012 12.73 -7.94 -22.42
C GLY A 1012 12.70 -6.54 -21.78
N GLY A 1013 12.90 -5.50 -22.58
CA GLY A 1013 12.78 -4.08 -22.19
C GLY A 1013 13.72 -3.68 -21.04
N ALA A 1014 13.33 -2.65 -20.27
CA ALA A 1014 14.16 -2.07 -19.22
C ALA A 1014 14.56 -3.05 -18.10
N ALA A 1015 13.73 -4.06 -17.81
CA ALA A 1015 14.03 -5.08 -16.80
C ALA A 1015 15.20 -5.97 -17.22
N GLU A 1016 15.26 -6.36 -18.48
CA GLU A 1016 16.37 -7.15 -19.02
C GLU A 1016 17.65 -6.31 -19.15
N SER A 1017 17.54 -5.05 -19.60
CA SER A 1017 18.67 -4.11 -19.64
C SER A 1017 19.29 -3.82 -18.28
N LEU A 1018 18.50 -3.90 -17.20
CA LEU A 1018 18.96 -3.71 -15.83
C LEU A 1018 19.74 -4.91 -15.27
N ASN A 1019 19.53 -6.10 -15.83
CA ASN A 1019 20.17 -7.33 -15.37
C ASN A 1019 21.27 -7.79 -16.34
N ALA A 1020 21.50 -7.05 -17.42
CA ALA A 1020 22.49 -7.37 -18.44
C ALA A 1020 23.90 -7.29 -17.86
N GLN A 1021 24.54 -8.46 -17.71
CA GLN A 1021 25.93 -8.57 -17.25
C GLN A 1021 26.77 -9.33 -18.29
N PRO A 1022 28.07 -9.00 -18.41
CA PRO A 1022 28.98 -9.76 -19.27
C PRO A 1022 29.02 -11.24 -18.89
N GLY A 1023 28.89 -12.11 -19.89
CA GLY A 1023 28.89 -13.56 -19.76
C GLY A 1023 27.59 -14.18 -19.24
N THR A 1024 26.50 -13.42 -19.10
CA THR A 1024 25.17 -13.96 -18.73
C THR A 1024 24.15 -13.75 -19.85
N ALA A 1025 23.14 -14.63 -19.90
CA ALA A 1025 22.03 -14.57 -20.83
C ALA A 1025 20.73 -14.84 -20.08
N ASP A 1026 20.22 -13.79 -19.43
CA ASP A 1026 19.01 -13.84 -18.61
C ASP A 1026 17.87 -13.17 -19.38
N LEU A 1027 16.93 -13.94 -19.94
CA LEU A 1027 15.85 -13.45 -20.80
C LEU A 1027 14.55 -13.25 -20.02
N THR A 1028 13.99 -12.05 -20.04
CA THR A 1028 12.72 -11.73 -19.34
C THR A 1028 11.53 -11.99 -20.25
N LEU A 1029 11.04 -13.24 -20.29
CA LEU A 1029 10.09 -13.70 -21.30
C LEU A 1029 8.84 -14.39 -20.76
N ARG A 1030 8.85 -15.04 -19.57
CA ARG A 1030 7.72 -15.90 -19.14
C ARG A 1030 6.40 -15.13 -19.02
N LYS A 1031 6.42 -13.89 -18.55
CA LYS A 1031 5.20 -13.05 -18.44
C LYS A 1031 4.95 -12.12 -19.63
N ARG A 1032 5.75 -12.20 -20.71
CA ARG A 1032 5.71 -11.25 -21.85
C ARG A 1032 4.92 -11.77 -23.05
N LEU A 1033 3.60 -11.96 -22.90
CA LEU A 1033 2.73 -12.53 -23.94
C LEU A 1033 2.31 -11.55 -25.05
N GLY A 1034 2.58 -10.24 -24.88
CA GLY A 1034 1.98 -9.19 -25.72
C GLY A 1034 2.38 -9.24 -27.20
N PHE A 1035 3.62 -9.61 -27.52
CA PHE A 1035 4.10 -9.72 -28.90
C PHE A 1035 3.59 -10.99 -29.59
N ILE A 1036 3.37 -12.08 -28.84
CA ILE A 1036 2.78 -13.32 -29.34
C ILE A 1036 1.32 -13.09 -29.72
N LYS A 1037 0.54 -12.43 -28.84
CA LYS A 1037 -0.84 -12.02 -29.13
C LYS A 1037 -0.91 -11.14 -30.38
N LEU A 1038 0.06 -10.26 -30.57
CA LEU A 1038 0.14 -9.39 -31.74
C LEU A 1038 0.44 -10.17 -33.03
N ALA A 1039 1.35 -11.14 -32.97
CA ALA A 1039 1.66 -12.03 -34.10
C ALA A 1039 0.43 -12.83 -34.53
N ILE A 1040 -0.26 -13.46 -33.57
CA ILE A 1040 -1.47 -14.26 -33.84
C ILE A 1040 -2.58 -13.39 -34.45
N ARG A 1041 -2.83 -12.19 -33.92
CA ARG A 1041 -3.86 -11.28 -34.47
C ARG A 1041 -3.64 -10.85 -35.91
N HIS A 1042 -2.40 -10.86 -36.38
CA HIS A 1042 -2.03 -10.39 -37.70
C HIS A 1042 -1.54 -11.51 -38.63
N GLY A 1043 -1.57 -12.77 -38.19
CA GLY A 1043 -1.03 -13.89 -38.95
C GLY A 1043 0.44 -13.71 -39.31
N ALA A 1044 1.21 -13.07 -38.43
CA ALA A 1044 2.62 -12.76 -38.66
C ALA A 1044 3.50 -13.84 -38.01
N ASP A 1045 4.23 -14.59 -38.83
CA ASP A 1045 5.06 -15.69 -38.35
C ASP A 1045 6.13 -15.15 -37.38
N LEU A 1046 6.25 -15.81 -36.22
CA LEU A 1046 7.17 -15.42 -35.15
C LEU A 1046 8.56 -15.97 -35.45
N VAL A 1047 9.57 -15.11 -35.49
CA VAL A 1047 10.95 -15.51 -35.73
C VAL A 1047 11.79 -15.19 -34.49
N PRO A 1048 12.20 -16.19 -33.71
CA PRO A 1048 13.12 -15.98 -32.59
C PRO A 1048 14.50 -15.58 -33.10
N VAL A 1049 15.08 -14.53 -32.52
CA VAL A 1049 16.42 -14.05 -32.85
C VAL A 1049 17.24 -13.97 -31.57
N PHE A 1050 18.35 -14.72 -31.51
CA PHE A 1050 19.26 -14.71 -30.37
C PHE A 1050 20.61 -14.06 -30.75
N SER A 1051 21.03 -13.03 -30.02
CA SER A 1051 22.25 -12.25 -30.24
C SER A 1051 23.32 -12.59 -29.21
N PHE A 1052 24.37 -13.27 -29.67
CA PHE A 1052 25.55 -13.53 -28.84
C PHE A 1052 26.42 -12.28 -28.74
N GLY A 1053 26.93 -11.98 -27.54
CA GLY A 1053 27.87 -10.89 -27.28
C GLY A 1053 27.25 -9.53 -26.97
N GLU A 1054 25.92 -9.38 -27.06
CA GLU A 1054 25.21 -8.13 -26.80
C GLU A 1054 25.40 -7.64 -25.35
N ASN A 1055 25.37 -8.54 -24.37
CA ASN A 1055 25.57 -8.23 -22.95
C ASN A 1055 27.05 -7.95 -22.59
N ASP A 1056 28.00 -8.29 -23.47
CA ASP A 1056 29.43 -8.17 -23.19
C ASP A 1056 30.01 -6.80 -23.60
N ILE A 1057 29.23 -5.97 -24.29
CA ILE A 1057 29.70 -4.69 -24.84
C ILE A 1057 29.71 -3.55 -23.81
N TYR A 1058 29.08 -3.73 -22.66
CA TYR A 1058 29.10 -2.78 -21.56
C TYR A 1058 29.19 -3.52 -20.23
N GLU A 1059 29.82 -2.90 -19.25
CA GLU A 1059 29.84 -3.41 -17.88
C GLU A 1059 28.92 -2.54 -17.04
N GLN A 1060 27.84 -3.15 -16.55
CA GLN A 1060 26.90 -2.44 -15.72
C GLN A 1060 27.52 -2.19 -14.34
N MET A 1061 27.30 -0.98 -13.80
CA MET A 1061 27.72 -0.71 -12.44
C MET A 1061 26.92 -1.59 -11.46
N PRO A 1062 27.53 -2.07 -10.36
CA PRO A 1062 26.86 -2.91 -9.38
C PRO A 1062 25.59 -2.22 -8.88
N ASN A 1063 24.44 -2.83 -9.16
CA ASN A 1063 23.13 -2.29 -8.84
C ASN A 1063 22.55 -2.94 -7.58
N GLU A 1064 23.37 -3.06 -6.54
CA GLU A 1064 22.94 -3.66 -5.27
C GLU A 1064 22.06 -2.68 -4.49
N ARG A 1065 21.01 -3.21 -3.84
CA ARG A 1065 20.11 -2.43 -2.97
C ARG A 1065 20.94 -1.76 -1.87
N GLY A 1066 20.98 -0.43 -1.88
CA GLY A 1066 21.77 0.38 -0.95
C GLY A 1066 22.86 1.23 -1.61
N THR A 1067 23.25 0.94 -2.86
CA THR A 1067 24.21 1.76 -3.62
C THR A 1067 23.61 3.10 -4.05
N THR A 1068 24.46 4.13 -4.20
CA THR A 1068 24.07 5.44 -4.76
C THR A 1068 23.54 5.31 -6.19
N VAL A 1069 24.07 4.34 -6.95
CA VAL A 1069 23.65 3.95 -8.29
C VAL A 1069 22.18 3.47 -8.27
N PHE A 1070 21.83 2.54 -7.39
CA PHE A 1070 20.45 2.01 -7.25
C PHE A 1070 19.44 3.13 -6.95
N LYS A 1071 19.79 4.06 -6.05
CA LYS A 1071 18.92 5.20 -5.68
C LYS A 1071 18.67 6.16 -6.84
N VAL A 1072 19.70 6.46 -7.65
CA VAL A 1072 19.56 7.31 -8.84
C VAL A 1072 18.67 6.64 -9.89
N GLN A 1073 18.83 5.34 -10.07
CA GLN A 1073 18.02 4.55 -11.00
C GLN A 1073 16.56 4.45 -10.59
N GLU A 1074 16.29 4.25 -9.30
CA GLU A 1074 14.93 4.21 -8.75
C GLU A 1074 14.21 5.55 -8.88
N LYS A 1075 14.92 6.66 -8.62
CA LYS A 1075 14.42 8.02 -8.85
C LYS A 1075 14.17 8.31 -10.34
N PHE A 1076 15.00 7.81 -11.23
CA PHE A 1076 14.78 7.95 -12.68
C PHE A 1076 13.59 7.09 -13.14
N LYS A 1077 13.43 5.88 -12.58
CA LYS A 1077 12.30 4.97 -12.83
C LYS A 1077 10.97 5.57 -12.43
N SER A 1078 10.89 6.22 -11.26
CA SER A 1078 9.64 6.83 -10.78
C SER A 1078 9.19 8.00 -11.65
N VAL A 1079 10.13 8.74 -12.26
CA VAL A 1079 9.82 9.90 -13.11
C VAL A 1079 9.51 9.50 -14.55
N PHE A 1080 10.26 8.56 -15.12
CA PHE A 1080 10.19 8.24 -16.55
C PHE A 1080 9.57 6.88 -16.87
N GLY A 1081 9.22 6.07 -15.86
CA GLY A 1081 8.61 4.74 -16.02
C GLY A 1081 9.60 3.64 -16.44
N PHE A 1082 10.88 3.96 -16.60
CA PHE A 1082 11.97 3.03 -16.86
C PHE A 1082 13.25 3.52 -16.15
N THR A 1083 14.10 2.60 -15.71
CA THR A 1083 15.39 2.90 -15.07
C THR A 1083 16.46 3.26 -16.10
N LEU A 1084 17.34 4.21 -15.78
CA LEU A 1084 18.54 4.49 -16.57
C LEU A 1084 19.65 3.48 -16.21
N PRO A 1085 20.02 2.51 -17.06
CA PRO A 1085 21.14 1.65 -16.75
C PRO A 1085 22.41 2.50 -16.65
N LEU A 1086 23.09 2.47 -15.50
CA LEU A 1086 24.38 3.11 -15.30
C LEU A 1086 25.44 2.07 -15.61
N PHE A 1087 26.20 2.32 -16.66
CA PHE A 1087 27.21 1.41 -17.19
C PHE A 1087 28.51 2.17 -17.42
N HIS A 1088 29.62 1.44 -17.35
CA HIS A 1088 30.88 1.91 -17.88
C HIS A 1088 31.30 1.01 -19.02
N GLY A 1089 32.06 1.62 -19.92
CA GLY A 1089 32.82 0.92 -20.91
C GLY A 1089 34.17 1.59 -21.05
N ARG A 1090 34.57 1.79 -22.29
CA ARG A 1090 35.86 2.34 -22.69
C ARG A 1090 35.82 3.87 -22.85
N GLY A 1091 36.94 4.54 -22.66
CA GLY A 1091 37.13 5.95 -23.03
C GLY A 1091 37.50 6.15 -24.50
N LEU A 1092 37.39 7.38 -25.00
CA LEU A 1092 37.85 7.72 -26.37
C LEU A 1092 39.36 7.51 -26.55
N LEU A 1093 40.16 7.68 -25.49
CA LEU A 1093 41.63 7.63 -25.50
C LEU A 1093 42.22 6.66 -24.45
N ASN A 1094 41.38 5.92 -23.72
CA ASN A 1094 41.80 4.90 -22.75
C ASN A 1094 41.03 3.59 -22.97
N TYR A 1095 41.50 2.48 -22.40
CA TYR A 1095 40.85 1.18 -22.50
C TYR A 1095 39.85 0.88 -21.36
N ASN A 1096 39.99 1.57 -20.22
CA ASN A 1096 39.45 1.08 -18.95
C ASN A 1096 38.35 1.97 -18.33
N LEU A 1097 38.09 3.18 -18.85
CA LEU A 1097 37.09 4.08 -18.24
C LEU A 1097 36.45 5.07 -19.24
N GLY A 1098 35.16 4.89 -19.56
CA GLY A 1098 34.34 5.84 -20.32
C GLY A 1098 32.95 5.32 -20.71
N LEU A 1099 32.30 5.97 -21.69
CA LEU A 1099 30.94 5.66 -22.17
C LEU A 1099 30.91 4.90 -23.51
N MET A 1100 32.07 4.63 -24.11
CA MET A 1100 32.15 3.84 -25.35
C MET A 1100 31.96 2.36 -25.01
N PRO A 1101 31.28 1.57 -25.84
CA PRO A 1101 31.18 0.14 -25.60
C PRO A 1101 32.53 -0.56 -25.78
N TYR A 1102 32.68 -1.73 -25.16
CA TYR A 1102 33.78 -2.64 -25.40
C TYR A 1102 33.68 -3.25 -26.79
N ARG A 1103 34.85 -3.50 -27.38
CA ARG A 1103 34.97 -4.09 -28.71
C ARG A 1103 34.80 -5.61 -28.66
N ARG A 1104 33.57 -6.08 -28.51
CA ARG A 1104 33.22 -7.51 -28.51
C ARG A 1104 32.49 -7.88 -29.80
N GLN A 1105 32.57 -9.16 -30.17
CA GLN A 1105 31.87 -9.68 -31.34
C GLN A 1105 30.38 -9.80 -31.04
N ILE A 1106 29.52 -9.33 -31.96
CA ILE A 1106 28.07 -9.51 -31.88
C ILE A 1106 27.61 -10.39 -33.04
N VAL A 1107 26.92 -11.49 -32.74
CA VAL A 1107 26.38 -12.42 -33.75
C VAL A 1107 24.90 -12.67 -33.48
N ALA A 1108 24.03 -12.15 -34.35
CA ALA A 1108 22.60 -12.40 -34.28
C ALA A 1108 22.23 -13.67 -35.07
N VAL A 1109 21.73 -14.71 -34.41
CA VAL A 1109 21.22 -15.91 -35.06
C VAL A 1109 19.72 -15.72 -35.30
N ILE A 1110 19.32 -15.71 -36.57
CA ILE A 1110 17.92 -15.63 -36.99
C ILE A 1110 17.39 -17.06 -37.12
N GLY A 1111 16.53 -17.43 -36.17
CA GLY A 1111 15.98 -18.77 -36.00
C GLY A 1111 14.94 -19.17 -37.03
N ARG A 1112 14.35 -20.35 -36.82
CA ARG A 1112 13.28 -20.87 -37.69
C ARG A 1112 11.96 -20.14 -37.40
N PRO A 1113 11.16 -19.84 -38.43
CA PRO A 1113 9.86 -19.20 -38.24
C PRO A 1113 8.87 -20.18 -37.57
N ILE A 1114 8.16 -19.68 -36.57
CA ILE A 1114 7.03 -20.36 -35.93
C ILE A 1114 5.77 -19.84 -36.60
N HIS A 1115 5.10 -20.75 -37.31
CA HIS A 1115 3.89 -20.41 -38.04
C HIS A 1115 2.73 -20.13 -37.08
N VAL A 1116 2.01 -19.04 -37.31
CA VAL A 1116 0.84 -18.65 -36.50
C VAL A 1116 -0.38 -18.46 -37.37
N THR A 1117 -1.52 -19.01 -36.94
CA THR A 1117 -2.81 -18.82 -37.61
C THR A 1117 -3.41 -17.48 -37.19
N GLN A 1118 -4.07 -16.77 -38.11
CA GLN A 1118 -4.64 -15.47 -37.79
C GLN A 1118 -5.95 -15.62 -36.99
N THR A 1119 -5.94 -15.13 -35.73
CA THR A 1119 -7.11 -15.18 -34.82
C THR A 1119 -7.35 -13.81 -34.17
N GLU A 1120 -8.55 -13.23 -34.27
CA GLU A 1120 -8.83 -11.89 -33.72
C GLU A 1120 -8.73 -11.85 -32.19
N ASN A 1121 -9.30 -12.86 -31.53
CA ASN A 1121 -9.29 -13.03 -30.08
C ASN A 1121 -8.67 -14.40 -29.72
N PRO A 1122 -7.33 -14.51 -29.70
CA PRO A 1122 -6.68 -15.77 -29.39
C PRO A 1122 -6.90 -16.16 -27.93
N SER A 1123 -7.23 -17.43 -27.70
CA SER A 1123 -7.39 -17.99 -26.36
C SER A 1123 -6.06 -17.97 -25.59
N LEU A 1124 -6.12 -18.00 -24.26
CA LEU A 1124 -4.90 -17.99 -23.44
C LEU A 1124 -4.06 -19.25 -23.70
N GLU A 1125 -4.70 -20.39 -23.89
CA GLU A 1125 -4.06 -21.68 -24.19
C GLU A 1125 -3.29 -21.63 -25.52
N GLU A 1126 -3.88 -21.06 -26.58
CA GLU A 1126 -3.21 -20.91 -27.88
C GLU A 1126 -1.96 -20.02 -27.77
N VAL A 1127 -2.07 -18.91 -27.02
CA VAL A 1127 -0.96 -17.99 -26.78
C VAL A 1127 0.17 -18.68 -25.99
N MET A 1128 -0.16 -19.48 -24.97
CA MET A 1128 0.82 -20.21 -24.17
C MET A 1128 1.49 -21.32 -24.97
N ARG A 1129 0.76 -22.03 -25.83
CA ARG A 1129 1.32 -23.04 -26.75
C ARG A 1129 2.36 -22.43 -27.68
N ILE A 1130 2.05 -21.28 -28.31
CA ILE A 1130 2.98 -20.58 -29.20
C ILE A 1130 4.19 -20.03 -28.41
N GLN A 1131 3.97 -19.57 -27.17
CA GLN A 1131 5.07 -19.12 -26.30
C GLN A 1131 6.03 -20.25 -25.96
N LYS A 1132 5.52 -21.46 -25.69
CA LYS A 1132 6.34 -22.64 -25.42
C LYS A 1132 7.23 -22.97 -26.62
N LEU A 1133 6.66 -23.02 -27.82
CA LEU A 1133 7.42 -23.23 -29.06
C LEU A 1133 8.48 -22.14 -29.30
N TYR A 1134 8.16 -20.89 -28.97
CA TYR A 1134 9.08 -19.77 -29.10
C TYR A 1134 10.26 -19.87 -28.12
N ILE A 1135 10.01 -20.33 -26.90
CA ILE A 1135 11.04 -20.58 -25.89
C ILE A 1135 11.94 -21.75 -26.30
N GLU A 1136 11.35 -22.88 -26.71
CA GLU A 1136 12.08 -24.06 -27.15
C GLU A 1136 13.04 -23.74 -28.31
N GLU A 1137 12.61 -22.90 -29.26
CA GLU A 1137 13.44 -22.49 -30.38
C GLU A 1137 14.59 -21.56 -29.94
N LEU A 1138 14.39 -20.66 -28.97
CA LEU A 1138 15.48 -19.86 -28.38
C LEU A 1138 16.50 -20.73 -27.64
N GLU A 1139 16.02 -21.71 -26.86
CA GLU A 1139 16.89 -22.66 -26.16
C GLU A 1139 17.66 -23.54 -27.14
N ARG A 1140 17.05 -23.96 -28.25
CA ARG A 1140 17.73 -24.68 -29.34
C ARG A 1140 18.85 -23.84 -29.93
N ILE A 1141 18.59 -22.58 -30.29
CA ILE A 1141 19.60 -21.67 -30.84
C ILE A 1141 20.76 -21.50 -29.85
N TRP A 1142 20.45 -21.27 -28.57
CA TRP A 1142 21.47 -21.19 -27.51
C TRP A 1142 22.31 -22.46 -27.44
N ASN A 1143 21.69 -23.63 -27.30
CA ASN A 1143 22.40 -24.89 -27.16
C ASN A 1143 23.25 -25.25 -28.38
N THR A 1144 22.81 -24.86 -29.58
CA THR A 1144 23.55 -25.13 -30.83
C THR A 1144 24.81 -24.27 -30.94
N TYR A 1145 24.75 -23.00 -30.50
CA TYR A 1145 25.79 -22.02 -30.81
C TYR A 1145 26.56 -21.47 -29.60
N LYS A 1146 26.17 -21.80 -28.36
CA LYS A 1146 26.81 -21.31 -27.12
C LYS A 1146 28.31 -21.63 -27.05
N ASP A 1147 28.73 -22.79 -27.51
CA ASP A 1147 30.15 -23.19 -27.45
C ASP A 1147 31.00 -22.54 -28.55
N VAL A 1148 30.35 -21.96 -29.57
CA VAL A 1148 31.03 -21.22 -30.64
C VAL A 1148 31.15 -19.74 -30.28
N PHE A 1149 30.04 -19.10 -29.90
CA PHE A 1149 29.97 -17.65 -29.74
C PHE A 1149 29.93 -17.17 -28.28
N ALA A 1150 29.63 -18.03 -27.29
CA ALA A 1150 29.59 -17.71 -25.86
C ALA A 1150 30.58 -18.56 -25.04
N LYS A 1151 31.83 -18.69 -25.52
CA LYS A 1151 32.90 -19.46 -24.84
C LYS A 1151 33.25 -18.95 -23.45
N ALA A 1152 33.07 -17.65 -23.21
CA ALA A 1152 33.37 -16.99 -21.94
C ALA A 1152 32.13 -16.84 -21.04
N ARG A 1153 31.05 -17.59 -21.31
CA ARG A 1153 29.83 -17.55 -20.50
C ARG A 1153 30.11 -17.93 -19.04
N ARG A 1154 29.51 -17.20 -18.12
CA ARG A 1154 29.56 -17.44 -16.67
C ARG A 1154 28.39 -18.28 -16.19
N ARG A 1155 27.28 -18.26 -16.92
CA ARG A 1155 26.04 -19.01 -16.63
C ARG A 1155 25.40 -19.47 -17.94
N GLU A 1156 24.60 -20.53 -17.86
CA GLU A 1156 23.73 -20.96 -18.96
C GLU A 1156 22.54 -20.00 -19.14
N LEU A 1157 21.85 -20.10 -20.27
CA LEU A 1157 20.64 -19.33 -20.57
C LEU A 1157 19.59 -19.56 -19.48
N SER A 1158 19.05 -18.46 -18.95
CA SER A 1158 17.96 -18.50 -17.97
C SER A 1158 16.76 -17.71 -18.49
N ILE A 1159 15.57 -18.31 -18.42
CA ILE A 1159 14.31 -17.66 -18.81
C ILE A 1159 13.58 -17.23 -17.55
N ILE A 1160 13.57 -15.92 -17.32
CA ILE A 1160 13.06 -15.24 -16.14
C ILE A 1160 11.63 -14.73 -16.38
N ALA A 1161 10.89 -14.60 -15.28
CA ALA A 1161 9.50 -14.14 -15.23
C ALA A 1161 9.32 -12.66 -15.57
#